data_AF-A0A235C1C4-F1
#
_entry.id   AF-A0A235C1C4-F1
#
_cell.length_a   1.000
_cell.length_b   1.000
_cell.length_c   1.000
_cell.angle_alpha   90.00
_cell.angle_beta   90.00
_cell.angle_gamma   90.00
#
_symmetry.space_group_name_H-M   'P 1'
#
loop_
_entity.id
_entity.type
_entity.pdbx_description
1 polymer ?
#
loop_
_entity_poly.entity_id
_entity_poly.type
_entity_poly.pdbx_seq_one_letter_code
_entity_poly.pdbx_strand_id
1 'polypeptide(L)'
;MNKKLYIIFLLSIISARAGSDELMSKCKNYNFILTDFGGFEVTVNDFVVSFEQKISYPGGWNCLTIGEPKGEEKDWSVSIKKINEKKFTVTAFGRYYKIVRTIALLDNRICVADRIENRRKDILGCIITNLANPKAKPVSVRLSGNPADSFSEILCCAENPTIFFGFDECGMGLVIEDDIYRLQSKISYGNGVAELKTDQFGLGKDSSYTLCWSIYPLNSNDYYDFVNQLRTDWDVNLKIDGPFNFLSAKTVESMSETQLANLLNSQSIKIIALSPWLNYYETVDGLTKEEFCILMQKAIDKIHKVNPDIKVIGKIHPAMVSLNTQDVPYKDSRTITKNGKHIFSEYYSKIFFKERFNNGWRIYYYYPMTGNSFLKKLQDEVDFCMDSIGTDGIYFDEFSFAFRRDPARYTYDRWDGHTVEIDTITHTVKRKMSDLGFITQDACQKLVDRVISKGGICVANTAPATSTMQKLDVFRFVETSLPETYCRNCPKAHLTTPIGLGYPRYKLPVEMRTDKQIMEDIKAKLDQGLLYYYYGSWNDSKNILNTLFPITPLELHAGFIIGDNKIITNKSGRFGWQDNNIGRVWICDKSGNLFYDKSITFLDTDSINIEIALPRNGIALVEKLPVSLEHNCIPVRILLEEYSNDEITFNLLEGSASKIIIEDERFRIENGKEYSILIDSGNGITMQSSHAHGSTLIFNHNFTEGDRIIIQKVGL
;
A
#
# COMPACT_ATOMS: atom_id res chain seq x y z
N MET A 1 -12.68 -29.18 32.95
CA MET A 1 -14.08 -28.70 33.08
C MET A 1 -14.74 -28.81 31.71
N ASN A 2 -15.90 -29.46 31.61
CA ASN A 2 -16.40 -30.03 30.35
C ASN A 2 -16.79 -28.94 29.32
N LYS A 3 -16.16 -28.88 28.13
CA LYS A 3 -16.42 -27.88 27.06
C LYS A 3 -17.92 -27.76 26.70
N LYS A 4 -18.66 -28.87 26.76
CA LYS A 4 -20.12 -28.89 26.56
C LYS A 4 -20.91 -28.17 27.66
N LEU A 5 -20.49 -28.25 28.93
CA LEU A 5 -21.16 -27.54 30.02
C LEU A 5 -20.88 -26.04 29.99
N TYR A 6 -19.71 -25.62 29.51
CA TYR A 6 -19.37 -24.20 29.38
C TYR A 6 -20.15 -23.53 28.23
N ILE A 7 -20.36 -24.23 27.11
CA ILE A 7 -21.21 -23.76 26.00
C ILE A 7 -22.68 -23.62 26.44
N ILE A 8 -23.18 -24.57 27.24
CA ILE A 8 -24.54 -24.46 27.82
C ILE A 8 -24.62 -23.30 28.82
N PHE A 9 -23.56 -23.04 29.59
CA PHE A 9 -23.49 -21.93 30.52
C PHE A 9 -23.43 -20.57 29.81
N LEU A 10 -22.67 -20.45 28.71
CA LEU A 10 -22.63 -19.26 27.84
C LEU A 10 -23.97 -19.01 27.14
N LEU A 11 -24.61 -20.06 26.60
CA LEU A 11 -25.97 -19.95 26.06
C LEU A 11 -26.98 -19.55 27.14
N SER A 12 -26.78 -19.98 28.39
CA SER A 12 -27.65 -19.58 29.51
C SER A 12 -27.43 -18.13 29.95
N ILE A 13 -26.20 -17.61 29.90
CA ILE A 13 -25.88 -16.20 30.16
C ILE A 13 -26.39 -15.30 29.03
N ILE A 14 -26.34 -15.76 27.78
CA ILE A 14 -26.95 -15.09 26.62
C ILE A 14 -28.48 -15.09 26.76
N SER A 15 -29.10 -16.18 27.25
CA SER A 15 -30.56 -16.24 27.48
C SER A 15 -31.04 -15.48 28.72
N ALA A 16 -30.17 -15.27 29.73
CA ALA A 16 -30.54 -14.61 30.98
C ALA A 16 -30.61 -13.07 30.88
N ARG A 17 -30.29 -12.49 29.71
CA ARG A 17 -30.50 -11.08 29.38
C ARG A 17 -31.80 -10.80 28.63
N ALA A 18 -32.72 -11.77 28.55
CA ALA A 18 -34.02 -11.64 27.91
C ALA A 18 -34.96 -10.65 28.64
N GLY A 19 -34.68 -9.36 28.48
CA GLY A 19 -35.56 -8.24 28.76
C GLY A 19 -35.54 -7.17 27.65
N SER A 20 -34.80 -7.39 26.56
CA SER A 20 -34.60 -6.47 25.43
C SER A 20 -34.51 -7.27 24.11
N ASP A 21 -34.98 -6.70 23.00
CA ASP A 21 -35.14 -7.35 21.68
C ASP A 21 -33.78 -7.43 20.92
N GLU A 22 -32.77 -8.09 21.49
CA GLU A 22 -31.46 -8.26 20.84
C GLU A 22 -31.56 -9.06 19.53
N LEU A 23 -30.91 -8.56 18.47
CA LEU A 23 -30.87 -9.23 17.17
C LEU A 23 -29.54 -9.97 16.97
N MET A 24 -29.62 -11.30 16.95
CA MET A 24 -28.45 -12.17 16.78
C MET A 24 -28.32 -12.70 15.34
N SER A 25 -27.07 -12.86 14.89
CA SER A 25 -26.73 -13.59 13.66
C SER A 25 -25.41 -14.35 13.80
N LYS A 26 -25.35 -15.53 13.18
CA LYS A 26 -24.16 -16.38 13.15
C LYS A 26 -23.59 -16.43 11.74
N CYS A 27 -22.34 -15.98 11.60
CA CYS A 27 -21.58 -16.04 10.36
C CYS A 27 -20.57 -17.20 10.42
N LYS A 28 -19.93 -17.50 9.29
CA LYS A 28 -18.93 -18.59 9.19
C LYS A 28 -17.80 -18.44 10.21
N ASN A 29 -17.32 -17.21 10.40
CA ASN A 29 -16.10 -16.91 11.17
C ASN A 29 -16.35 -16.10 12.45
N TYR A 30 -17.59 -15.67 12.71
CA TYR A 30 -17.91 -14.80 13.85
C TYR A 30 -19.39 -14.85 14.22
N ASN A 31 -19.71 -14.43 15.44
CA ASN A 31 -21.07 -14.13 15.89
C ASN A 31 -21.26 -12.61 15.99
N PHE A 32 -22.47 -12.15 15.72
CA PHE A 32 -22.84 -10.75 15.76
C PHE A 32 -24.12 -10.55 16.57
N ILE A 33 -24.10 -9.56 17.47
CA ILE A 33 -25.25 -9.18 18.30
C ILE A 33 -25.45 -7.67 18.20
N LEU A 34 -26.61 -7.23 17.71
CA LEU A 34 -27.05 -5.84 17.72
C LEU A 34 -28.01 -5.60 18.88
N THR A 35 -27.77 -4.54 19.66
CA THR A 35 -28.62 -4.17 20.80
C THR A 35 -29.68 -3.15 20.40
N ASP A 36 -30.72 -3.02 21.22
CA ASP A 36 -31.82 -2.06 21.05
C ASP A 36 -31.34 -0.59 21.01
N PHE A 37 -30.15 -0.32 21.55
CA PHE A 37 -29.57 1.01 21.66
C PHE A 37 -28.53 1.31 20.56
N GLY A 38 -28.42 0.44 19.55
CA GLY A 38 -27.66 0.69 18.32
C GLY A 38 -26.17 0.42 18.38
N GLY A 39 -25.64 0.08 19.57
CA GLY A 39 -24.33 -0.56 19.72
C GLY A 39 -24.40 -2.04 19.40
N PHE A 40 -23.26 -2.67 19.19
CA PHE A 40 -23.22 -4.09 18.82
C PHE A 40 -21.94 -4.77 19.33
N GLU A 41 -21.97 -6.10 19.39
CA GLU A 41 -20.83 -6.93 19.76
C GLU A 41 -20.48 -7.88 18.61
N VAL A 42 -19.19 -8.10 18.44
CA VAL A 42 -18.64 -9.09 17.50
C VAL A 42 -17.79 -10.07 18.30
N THR A 43 -18.04 -11.36 18.07
CA THR A 43 -17.32 -12.45 18.74
C THR A 43 -16.60 -13.31 17.72
N VAL A 44 -15.29 -13.49 17.91
CA VAL A 44 -14.46 -14.47 17.18
C VAL A 44 -13.90 -15.44 18.20
N ASN A 45 -14.13 -16.74 18.00
CA ASN A 45 -13.86 -17.75 19.02
C ASN A 45 -14.52 -17.35 20.36
N ASP A 46 -13.72 -17.16 21.42
CA ASP A 46 -14.18 -16.72 22.74
C ASP A 46 -13.92 -15.22 23.01
N PHE A 47 -13.38 -14.48 22.03
CA PHE A 47 -13.01 -13.07 22.17
C PHE A 47 -14.11 -12.15 21.67
N VAL A 48 -14.51 -11.20 22.53
CA VAL A 48 -15.61 -10.26 22.27
C VAL A 48 -15.05 -8.84 22.18
N VAL A 49 -15.45 -8.10 21.14
CA VAL A 49 -15.24 -6.66 21.03
C VAL A 49 -16.60 -5.99 20.89
N SER A 50 -16.86 -5.00 21.75
CA SER A 50 -18.07 -4.19 21.65
C SER A 50 -17.81 -2.90 20.90
N PHE A 51 -18.81 -2.44 20.17
CA PHE A 51 -18.77 -1.23 19.35
C PHE A 51 -19.87 -0.27 19.76
N GLU A 52 -19.45 0.93 20.15
CA GLU A 52 -20.33 2.04 20.56
C GLU A 52 -20.00 3.28 19.74
N GLN A 53 -20.90 4.26 19.70
CA GLN A 53 -20.66 5.53 19.03
C GLN A 53 -21.07 6.69 19.93
N LYS A 54 -20.26 7.75 19.93
CA LYS A 54 -20.60 9.07 20.46
C LYS A 54 -20.63 10.08 19.32
N ILE A 55 -21.67 10.91 19.29
CA ILE A 55 -21.79 11.99 18.31
C ILE A 55 -22.23 13.28 19.01
N SER A 56 -21.46 14.35 18.80
CA SER A 56 -21.73 15.63 19.42
C SER A 56 -22.83 16.40 18.71
N TYR A 57 -23.54 17.23 19.47
CA TYR A 57 -24.34 18.35 18.99
C TYR A 57 -23.99 19.59 19.83
N PRO A 58 -24.40 20.81 19.43
CA PRO A 58 -24.12 22.01 20.21
C PRO A 58 -24.55 21.87 21.68
N GLY A 59 -23.57 21.85 22.58
CA GLY A 59 -23.77 21.75 24.02
C GLY A 59 -24.03 20.35 24.59
N GLY A 60 -23.89 19.26 23.82
CA GLY A 60 -24.00 17.91 24.38
C GLY A 60 -23.64 16.75 23.44
N TRP A 61 -23.97 15.52 23.88
CA TRP A 61 -23.67 14.26 23.20
C TRP A 61 -24.88 13.33 23.08
N ASN A 62 -24.98 12.64 21.94
CA ASN A 62 -25.81 11.46 21.81
C ASN A 62 -24.96 10.21 21.61
N CYS A 63 -25.49 9.04 21.98
CA CYS A 63 -24.77 7.78 21.91
C CYS A 63 -25.59 6.65 21.27
N LEU A 64 -24.89 5.74 20.60
CA LEU A 64 -25.34 4.38 20.28
C LEU A 64 -24.52 3.41 21.14
N THR A 65 -25.17 2.64 21.98
CA THR A 65 -24.52 1.92 23.09
C THR A 65 -24.90 0.45 23.14
N ILE A 66 -24.13 -0.36 23.86
CA ILE A 66 -24.46 -1.77 24.11
C ILE A 66 -25.52 -1.91 25.21
N GLY A 67 -25.51 -1.01 26.21
CA GLY A 67 -26.50 -0.95 27.29
C GLY A 67 -27.43 0.25 27.16
N GLU A 68 -28.32 0.45 28.15
CA GLU A 68 -29.35 1.51 28.14
C GLU A 68 -28.79 2.88 27.69
N PRO A 69 -29.54 3.61 26.85
CA PRO A 69 -29.03 4.72 26.09
C PRO A 69 -28.77 5.92 27.00
N LYS A 70 -27.65 6.60 26.78
CA LYS A 70 -27.42 7.95 27.29
C LYS A 70 -27.28 8.90 26.11
N GLY A 71 -28.41 9.38 25.60
CA GLY A 71 -28.45 10.65 24.88
C GLY A 71 -28.67 11.76 25.90
N GLU A 72 -27.86 12.82 25.84
CA GLU A 72 -28.11 14.01 26.66
C GLU A 72 -29.31 14.81 26.13
N GLU A 73 -29.69 14.58 24.87
CA GLU A 73 -30.87 15.17 24.28
C GLU A 73 -32.15 14.43 24.70
N LYS A 74 -33.14 15.18 25.18
CA LYS A 74 -34.46 14.65 25.58
C LYS A 74 -35.18 13.90 24.44
N ASP A 75 -35.03 14.37 23.20
CA ASP A 75 -35.72 13.81 22.04
C ASP A 75 -34.90 12.68 21.36
N TRP A 76 -33.75 12.28 21.93
CA TRP A 76 -32.94 11.20 21.38
C TRP A 76 -33.68 9.87 21.48
N SER A 77 -33.86 9.22 20.34
CA SER A 77 -34.50 7.91 20.24
C SER A 77 -33.74 7.02 19.27
N VAL A 78 -33.68 5.73 19.58
CA VAL A 78 -33.03 4.71 18.76
C VAL A 78 -34.03 3.61 18.48
N SER A 79 -34.03 3.11 17.25
CA SER A 79 -34.83 1.96 16.82
C SER A 79 -33.99 1.08 15.91
N ILE A 80 -34.17 -0.24 16.02
CA ILE A 80 -33.46 -1.22 15.20
C ILE A 80 -34.42 -2.01 14.33
N LYS A 81 -33.94 -2.49 13.19
CA LYS A 81 -34.69 -3.35 12.27
C LYS A 81 -33.77 -4.39 11.66
N LYS A 82 -34.14 -5.67 11.81
CA LYS A 82 -33.58 -6.76 11.01
C LYS A 82 -34.17 -6.69 9.60
N ILE A 83 -33.35 -6.47 8.59
CA ILE A 83 -33.78 -6.50 7.18
C ILE A 83 -33.78 -7.94 6.68
N ASN A 84 -32.71 -8.68 6.99
CA ASN A 84 -32.57 -10.12 6.82
C ASN A 84 -31.48 -10.66 7.77
N GLU A 85 -31.15 -11.95 7.67
CA GLU A 85 -30.13 -12.60 8.52
C GLU A 85 -28.74 -11.96 8.49
N LYS A 86 -28.38 -11.26 7.40
CA LYS A 86 -27.07 -10.64 7.20
C LYS A 86 -27.13 -9.11 7.10
N LYS A 87 -28.28 -8.48 7.36
CA LYS A 87 -28.44 -7.03 7.18
C LYS A 87 -29.38 -6.41 8.20
N PHE A 88 -28.92 -5.30 8.80
CA PHE A 88 -29.62 -4.57 9.85
C PHE A 88 -29.64 -3.08 9.55
N THR A 89 -30.61 -2.38 10.12
CA THR A 89 -30.69 -0.93 10.12
C THR A 89 -30.92 -0.43 11.54
N VAL A 90 -30.15 0.56 11.97
CA VAL A 90 -30.38 1.33 13.20
C VAL A 90 -30.78 2.73 12.76
N THR A 91 -31.95 3.20 13.20
CA THR A 91 -32.39 4.58 13.00
C THR A 91 -32.36 5.29 14.34
N ALA A 92 -31.48 6.29 14.45
CA ALA A 92 -31.40 7.15 15.61
C ALA A 92 -31.80 8.58 15.23
N PHE A 93 -32.57 9.22 16.08
CA PHE A 93 -33.24 10.47 15.78
C PHE A 93 -33.14 11.42 16.96
N GLY A 94 -32.68 12.64 16.68
CA GLY A 94 -32.71 13.78 17.60
C GLY A 94 -33.06 15.06 16.84
N ARG A 95 -33.11 16.19 17.55
CA ARG A 95 -33.43 17.52 17.02
C ARG A 95 -32.40 18.02 16.02
N TYR A 96 -31.12 17.75 16.25
CA TYR A 96 -30.03 18.30 15.46
C TYR A 96 -29.74 17.48 14.20
N TYR A 97 -29.86 16.16 14.29
CA TYR A 97 -29.57 15.25 13.20
C TYR A 97 -30.37 13.96 13.31
N LYS A 98 -30.39 13.21 12.20
CA LYS A 98 -30.83 11.82 12.14
C LYS A 98 -29.66 10.96 11.66
N ILE A 99 -29.50 9.78 12.25
CA ILE A 99 -28.55 8.76 11.82
C ILE A 99 -29.32 7.56 11.31
N VAL A 100 -28.99 7.11 10.10
CA VAL A 100 -29.41 5.82 9.57
C VAL A 100 -28.16 4.97 9.37
N ARG A 101 -27.89 4.08 10.33
CA ARG A 101 -26.80 3.12 10.27
C ARG A 101 -27.27 1.86 9.56
N THR A 102 -26.57 1.45 8.52
CA THR A 102 -26.73 0.15 7.88
C THR A 102 -25.57 -0.74 8.25
N ILE A 103 -25.87 -1.97 8.70
CA ILE A 103 -24.86 -2.99 9.01
C ILE A 103 -25.09 -4.16 8.06
N ALA A 104 -24.05 -4.56 7.32
CA ALA A 104 -24.06 -5.70 6.44
C ALA A 104 -22.99 -6.72 6.87
N LEU A 105 -23.41 -7.96 7.09
CA LEU A 105 -22.56 -9.07 7.51
C LEU A 105 -22.10 -9.86 6.27
N LEU A 106 -20.80 -9.89 6.02
CA LEU A 106 -20.16 -10.72 5.00
C LEU A 106 -19.33 -11.82 5.68
N ASP A 107 -18.88 -12.82 4.93
CA ASP A 107 -18.21 -13.97 5.53
C ASP A 107 -16.84 -13.61 6.15
N ASN A 108 -16.16 -12.59 5.59
CA ASN A 108 -14.85 -12.11 6.01
C ASN A 108 -14.85 -10.72 6.69
N ARG A 109 -15.95 -9.96 6.60
CA ARG A 109 -16.04 -8.60 7.16
C ARG A 109 -17.46 -8.18 7.54
N ILE A 110 -17.56 -7.13 8.33
CA ILE A 110 -18.80 -6.43 8.68
C ILE A 110 -18.68 -5.00 8.18
N CYS A 111 -19.59 -4.58 7.30
CA CYS A 111 -19.61 -3.22 6.76
C CYS A 111 -20.62 -2.37 7.54
N VAL A 112 -20.19 -1.20 8.02
CA VAL A 112 -21.02 -0.22 8.72
C VAL A 112 -21.05 1.08 7.93
N ALA A 113 -22.26 1.57 7.64
CA ALA A 113 -22.49 2.81 6.92
C ALA A 113 -23.44 3.72 7.70
N ASP A 114 -22.93 4.83 8.21
CA ASP A 114 -23.66 5.80 9.03
C ASP A 114 -24.05 7.01 8.18
N ARG A 115 -25.29 7.03 7.70
CA ARG A 115 -25.85 8.19 7.01
C ARG A 115 -26.34 9.21 8.04
N ILE A 116 -25.68 10.36 8.10
CA ILE A 116 -26.00 11.47 9.00
C ILE A 116 -26.71 12.55 8.20
N GLU A 117 -27.89 12.96 8.64
CA GLU A 117 -28.72 13.98 8.01
C GLU A 117 -28.82 15.19 8.94
N ASN A 118 -28.39 16.37 8.47
CA ASN A 118 -28.53 17.62 9.22
C ASN A 118 -29.99 18.08 9.21
N ARG A 119 -30.58 18.27 10.41
CA ARG A 119 -31.97 18.71 10.58
C ARG A 119 -32.09 20.19 10.94
N ARG A 120 -30.97 20.90 11.02
CA ARG A 120 -30.92 22.34 11.27
C ARG A 120 -31.07 23.14 9.98
N LYS A 121 -31.43 24.42 10.14
CA LYS A 121 -31.50 25.40 9.05
C LYS A 121 -30.15 26.07 8.74
N ASP A 122 -29.08 25.64 9.41
CA ASP A 122 -27.72 26.13 9.29
C ASP A 122 -26.73 24.95 9.35
N ILE A 123 -25.43 25.25 9.34
CA ILE A 123 -24.39 24.21 9.35
C ILE A 123 -24.34 23.52 10.71
N LEU A 124 -24.21 22.20 10.65
CA LEU A 124 -23.98 21.36 11.80
C LEU A 124 -22.52 20.89 11.80
N GLY A 125 -21.83 21.05 12.93
CA GLY A 125 -20.55 20.38 13.19
C GLY A 125 -20.78 19.22 14.16
N CYS A 126 -20.21 18.07 13.86
CA CYS A 126 -20.28 16.89 14.71
C CYS A 126 -18.88 16.33 14.96
N ILE A 127 -18.52 16.18 16.23
CA ILE A 127 -17.45 15.30 16.66
C ILE A 127 -18.06 13.91 16.73
N ILE A 128 -17.46 12.96 16.01
CA ILE A 128 -17.96 11.58 15.91
C ILE A 128 -16.83 10.67 16.37
N THR A 129 -17.12 9.81 17.34
CA THR A 129 -16.19 8.82 17.86
C THR A 129 -16.85 7.45 17.85
N ASN A 130 -16.34 6.52 17.04
CA ASN A 130 -16.65 5.09 17.18
C ASN A 130 -15.66 4.48 18.17
N LEU A 131 -16.17 3.79 19.18
CA LEU A 131 -15.42 3.15 20.26
C LEU A 131 -15.41 1.64 20.02
N ALA A 132 -14.22 1.05 20.09
CA ALA A 132 -14.04 -0.40 20.06
C ALA A 132 -13.44 -0.87 21.39
N ASN A 133 -14.19 -1.67 22.12
CA ASN A 133 -13.88 -2.09 23.48
C ASN A 133 -13.74 -3.63 23.57
N PRO A 134 -12.52 -4.16 23.45
CA PRO A 134 -12.21 -5.55 23.76
C PRO A 134 -12.58 -5.93 25.20
N LYS A 135 -13.39 -6.98 25.38
CA LYS A 135 -13.74 -7.50 26.72
C LYS A 135 -12.58 -8.23 27.38
N ALA A 136 -11.66 -8.77 26.58
CA ALA A 136 -10.39 -9.33 27.02
C ALA A 136 -9.25 -8.42 26.58
N LYS A 137 -8.16 -8.40 27.36
CA LYS A 137 -6.97 -7.63 27.01
C LYS A 137 -6.33 -8.21 25.73
N PRO A 138 -6.15 -7.43 24.66
CA PRO A 138 -5.40 -7.88 23.49
C PRO A 138 -3.93 -8.18 23.84
N VAL A 139 -3.35 -9.18 23.18
CA VAL A 139 -1.90 -9.46 23.27
C VAL A 139 -1.08 -8.51 22.41
N SER A 140 -1.68 -7.94 21.36
CA SER A 140 -1.08 -6.87 20.57
C SER A 140 -2.14 -5.89 20.09
N VAL A 141 -1.74 -4.63 19.93
CA VAL A 141 -2.57 -3.58 19.33
C VAL A 141 -1.74 -2.83 18.31
N ARG A 142 -2.34 -2.51 17.15
CA ARG A 142 -1.72 -1.63 16.16
C ARG A 142 -2.65 -0.50 15.72
N LEU A 143 -2.09 0.70 15.59
CA LEU A 143 -2.74 1.89 15.04
C LEU A 143 -2.00 2.30 13.77
N SER A 144 -2.68 2.36 12.62
CA SER A 144 -2.05 2.59 11.31
C SER A 144 -0.82 1.70 11.08
N GLY A 145 -0.93 0.43 11.48
CA GLY A 145 0.15 -0.56 11.45
C GLY A 145 1.28 -0.36 12.46
N ASN A 146 1.29 0.69 13.27
CA ASN A 146 2.28 0.91 14.33
C ASN A 146 1.87 0.20 15.62
N PRO A 147 2.77 -0.50 16.34
CA PRO A 147 2.49 -1.04 17.67
C PRO A 147 2.00 0.03 18.66
N ALA A 148 1.04 -0.32 19.52
CA ALA A 148 0.40 0.58 20.49
C ALA A 148 0.21 -0.10 21.85
N ASP A 149 1.29 -0.19 22.65
CA ASP A 149 1.28 -0.90 23.95
C ASP A 149 0.70 -0.09 25.12
N SER A 150 0.55 1.23 24.93
CA SER A 150 0.03 2.17 25.90
C SER A 150 -0.80 3.25 25.21
N PHE A 151 -1.19 4.32 25.92
CA PHE A 151 -1.91 5.41 25.30
C PHE A 151 -1.17 5.93 24.06
N SER A 152 -1.81 5.80 22.90
CA SER A 152 -1.23 6.15 21.60
C SER A 152 -2.30 6.86 20.77
N GLU A 153 -1.92 7.90 20.04
CA GLU A 153 -2.82 8.64 19.16
C GLU A 153 -2.13 8.99 17.83
N ILE A 154 -2.83 8.77 16.73
CA ILE A 154 -2.43 9.14 15.39
C ILE A 154 -3.45 10.12 14.82
N LEU A 155 -3.05 11.38 14.70
CA LEU A 155 -3.92 12.49 14.29
C LEU A 155 -4.22 12.54 12.78
N CYS A 156 -3.42 11.86 11.96
CA CYS A 156 -3.59 11.82 10.51
C CYS A 156 -3.22 10.41 10.06
N CYS A 157 -4.24 9.60 9.80
CA CYS A 157 -4.08 8.18 9.44
C CYS A 157 -4.67 7.83 8.07
N ALA A 158 -5.00 8.84 7.24
CA ALA A 158 -5.67 8.65 5.95
C ALA A 158 -4.98 7.61 5.02
N GLU A 159 -3.64 7.57 5.03
CA GLU A 159 -2.82 6.63 4.24
C GLU A 159 -2.88 5.18 4.76
N ASN A 160 -3.16 4.99 6.05
CA ASN A 160 -3.42 3.68 6.66
C ASN A 160 -4.40 3.85 7.85
N PRO A 161 -5.71 3.85 7.59
CA PRO A 161 -6.72 4.23 8.57
C PRO A 161 -7.19 3.02 9.39
N THR A 162 -6.24 2.18 9.83
CA THR A 162 -6.53 0.89 10.46
C THR A 162 -6.28 0.88 11.96
N ILE A 163 -7.06 0.04 12.66
CA ILE A 163 -6.79 -0.42 14.02
C ILE A 163 -6.80 -1.94 13.98
N PHE A 164 -5.91 -2.60 14.72
CA PHE A 164 -5.90 -4.04 14.84
C PHE A 164 -5.71 -4.47 16.29
N PHE A 165 -6.53 -5.41 16.73
CA PHE A 165 -6.38 -6.13 17.99
C PHE A 165 -5.98 -7.57 17.69
N GLY A 166 -4.82 -7.99 18.18
CA GLY A 166 -4.43 -9.41 18.22
C GLY A 166 -4.76 -10.01 19.57
N PHE A 167 -5.38 -11.19 19.57
CA PHE A 167 -5.63 -12.04 20.74
C PHE A 167 -4.79 -13.32 20.64
N ASP A 168 -4.95 -14.29 21.54
CA ASP A 168 -4.07 -15.48 21.51
C ASP A 168 -4.22 -16.31 20.23
N GLU A 169 -5.45 -16.50 19.73
CA GLU A 169 -5.76 -17.38 18.59
C GLU A 169 -6.56 -16.68 17.47
N CYS A 170 -6.82 -15.38 17.60
CA CYS A 170 -7.64 -14.64 16.64
C CYS A 170 -7.32 -13.14 16.64
N GLY A 171 -7.97 -12.40 15.75
CA GLY A 171 -7.74 -10.98 15.58
C GLY A 171 -9.01 -10.24 15.17
N MET A 172 -8.98 -8.92 15.37
CA MET A 172 -10.04 -8.01 14.95
C MET A 172 -9.43 -6.77 14.33
N GLY A 173 -9.55 -6.65 13.00
CA GLY A 173 -9.18 -5.46 12.25
C GLY A 173 -10.33 -4.48 12.14
N LEU A 174 -10.04 -3.19 12.15
CA LEU A 174 -10.97 -2.10 11.85
C LEU A 174 -10.33 -1.22 10.79
N VAL A 175 -11.14 -0.71 9.86
CA VAL A 175 -10.66 0.20 8.82
C VAL A 175 -11.74 1.22 8.46
N ILE A 176 -11.31 2.46 8.22
CA ILE A 176 -12.19 3.50 7.67
C ILE A 176 -12.18 3.39 6.14
N GLU A 177 -13.37 3.33 5.53
CA GLU A 177 -13.53 3.12 4.09
C GLU A 177 -13.78 4.42 3.33
N ASP A 178 -14.47 5.36 3.96
CA ASP A 178 -14.93 6.62 3.35
C ASP A 178 -13.84 7.70 3.24
N ASP A 179 -13.84 8.48 2.16
CA ASP A 179 -12.82 9.50 1.86
C ASP A 179 -12.77 10.62 2.89
N ILE A 180 -13.92 11.23 3.22
CA ILE A 180 -13.99 12.32 4.20
C ILE A 180 -13.59 11.79 5.58
N TYR A 181 -14.09 10.61 5.95
CA TYR A 181 -13.76 10.04 7.25
C TYR A 181 -12.28 9.68 7.35
N ARG A 182 -11.66 9.09 6.31
CA ARG A 182 -10.21 8.80 6.26
C ARG A 182 -9.37 10.06 6.39
N LEU A 183 -9.73 11.14 5.69
CA LEU A 183 -8.98 12.39 5.77
C LEU A 183 -9.07 12.97 7.18
N GLN A 184 -10.27 13.10 7.72
CA GLN A 184 -10.50 13.75 9.02
C GLN A 184 -10.18 12.85 10.22
N SER A 185 -9.79 11.60 10.01
CA SER A 185 -9.70 10.62 11.08
C SER A 185 -8.48 10.80 11.97
N LYS A 186 -8.76 10.62 13.26
CA LYS A 186 -7.83 10.40 14.34
C LYS A 186 -8.12 9.01 14.89
N ILE A 187 -7.07 8.25 15.15
CA ILE A 187 -7.21 6.95 15.82
C ILE A 187 -6.41 6.96 17.11
N SER A 188 -6.96 6.35 18.15
CA SER A 188 -6.29 6.25 19.43
C SER A 188 -6.56 4.89 20.08
N TYR A 189 -5.70 4.53 21.02
CA TYR A 189 -5.91 3.40 21.92
C TYR A 189 -5.44 3.80 23.31
N GLY A 190 -6.25 3.54 24.33
CA GLY A 190 -5.94 3.86 25.72
C GLY A 190 -6.96 3.26 26.67
N ASN A 191 -6.53 2.89 27.88
CA ASN A 191 -7.40 2.26 28.89
C ASN A 191 -8.16 1.02 28.36
N GLY A 192 -7.56 0.28 27.42
CA GLY A 192 -8.18 -0.90 26.81
C GLY A 192 -9.22 -0.60 25.73
N VAL A 193 -9.44 0.67 25.35
CA VAL A 193 -10.44 1.07 24.34
C VAL A 193 -9.72 1.74 23.18
N ALA A 194 -10.12 1.42 21.94
CA ALA A 194 -9.69 2.15 20.76
C ALA A 194 -10.78 3.08 20.24
N GLU A 195 -10.37 4.18 19.62
CA GLU A 195 -11.27 5.19 19.05
C GLU A 195 -10.98 5.42 17.57
N LEU A 196 -12.03 5.46 16.74
CA LEU A 196 -12.02 6.05 15.40
C LEU A 196 -12.78 7.38 15.48
N LYS A 197 -12.09 8.51 15.35
CA LYS A 197 -12.64 9.84 15.64
C LYS A 197 -12.51 10.81 14.47
N THR A 198 -13.51 11.63 14.22
CA THR A 198 -13.38 12.92 13.52
C THR A 198 -13.88 14.04 14.42
N ASP A 199 -13.16 15.15 14.46
CA ASP A 199 -13.58 16.39 15.15
C ASP A 199 -13.65 17.60 14.21
N GLN A 200 -13.78 17.34 12.92
CA GLN A 200 -13.84 18.36 11.86
C GLN A 200 -15.03 18.16 10.91
N PHE A 201 -15.89 17.18 11.16
CA PHE A 201 -16.99 16.85 10.27
C PHE A 201 -18.11 17.91 10.33
N GLY A 202 -18.43 18.48 9.17
CA GLY A 202 -19.47 19.47 8.98
C GLY A 202 -20.51 19.01 7.97
N LEU A 203 -21.75 19.48 8.14
CA LEU A 203 -22.84 19.25 7.19
C LEU A 203 -23.60 20.54 6.91
N GLY A 204 -23.88 20.76 5.63
CA GLY A 204 -24.72 21.86 5.17
C GLY A 204 -26.16 21.74 5.65
N LYS A 205 -26.91 22.84 5.54
CA LYS A 205 -28.36 22.83 5.75
C LYS A 205 -29.00 21.76 4.86
N ASP A 206 -29.93 20.99 5.41
CA ASP A 206 -30.69 19.94 4.73
C ASP A 206 -29.81 18.92 3.97
N SER A 207 -28.53 18.85 4.34
CA SER A 207 -27.54 18.01 3.68
C SER A 207 -27.33 16.72 4.48
N SER A 208 -26.83 15.71 3.79
CA SER A 208 -26.54 14.41 4.38
C SER A 208 -25.25 13.85 3.82
N TYR A 209 -24.54 13.07 4.63
CA TYR A 209 -23.35 12.34 4.18
C TYR A 209 -23.30 10.97 4.87
N THR A 210 -22.63 10.00 4.24
CA THR A 210 -22.52 8.64 4.76
C THR A 210 -21.06 8.33 5.07
N LEU A 211 -20.76 8.10 6.35
CA LEU A 211 -19.44 7.65 6.79
C LEU A 211 -19.41 6.12 6.79
N CYS A 212 -18.41 5.53 6.14
CA CYS A 212 -18.28 4.08 5.99
C CYS A 212 -17.02 3.57 6.70
N TRP A 213 -17.16 2.46 7.41
CA TRP A 213 -16.06 1.73 8.04
C TRP A 213 -16.38 0.24 8.12
N SER A 214 -15.35 -0.58 8.25
CA SER A 214 -15.47 -2.04 8.22
C SER A 214 -14.73 -2.67 9.41
N ILE A 215 -15.20 -3.86 9.81
CA ILE A 215 -14.58 -4.70 10.83
C ILE A 215 -14.22 -6.04 10.17
N TYR A 216 -13.03 -6.56 10.45
CA TYR A 216 -12.47 -7.79 9.91
C TYR A 216 -12.19 -8.78 11.05
N PRO A 217 -13.12 -9.71 11.31
CA PRO A 217 -12.94 -10.79 12.28
C PRO A 217 -12.04 -11.87 11.67
N LEU A 218 -10.93 -12.23 12.32
CA LEU A 218 -9.87 -13.10 11.77
C LEU A 218 -9.56 -14.26 12.69
N ASN A 219 -9.33 -15.45 12.12
CA ASN A 219 -8.86 -16.64 12.85
C ASN A 219 -7.32 -16.65 13.04
N SER A 220 -6.71 -15.48 13.00
CA SER A 220 -5.28 -15.25 13.18
C SER A 220 -5.09 -13.96 13.97
N ASN A 221 -4.06 -13.92 14.81
CA ASN A 221 -3.67 -12.73 15.55
C ASN A 221 -2.58 -11.92 14.84
N ASP A 222 -2.21 -12.29 13.61
CA ASP A 222 -1.26 -11.54 12.81
C ASP A 222 -1.94 -10.34 12.15
N TYR A 223 -1.34 -9.16 12.33
CA TYR A 223 -1.73 -7.93 11.66
C TYR A 223 -1.58 -8.03 10.14
N TYR A 224 -0.59 -8.77 9.65
CA TYR A 224 -0.37 -8.90 8.22
C TYR A 224 -1.48 -9.68 7.52
N ASP A 225 -2.08 -10.68 8.18
CA ASP A 225 -3.26 -11.38 7.66
C ASP A 225 -4.44 -10.44 7.47
N PHE A 226 -4.64 -9.51 8.42
CA PHE A 226 -5.62 -8.43 8.27
C PHE A 226 -5.30 -7.53 7.07
N VAL A 227 -4.05 -7.07 6.95
CA VAL A 227 -3.61 -6.21 5.84
C VAL A 227 -3.79 -6.92 4.50
N ASN A 228 -3.42 -8.19 4.39
CA ASN A 228 -3.49 -8.96 3.14
C ASN A 228 -4.94 -9.21 2.72
N GLN A 229 -5.82 -9.53 3.67
CA GLN A 229 -7.26 -9.59 3.41
C GLN A 229 -7.80 -8.24 2.93
N LEU A 230 -7.41 -7.15 3.59
CA LEU A 230 -7.85 -5.81 3.21
C LEU A 230 -7.36 -5.40 1.83
N ARG A 231 -6.10 -5.70 1.49
CA ARG A 231 -5.51 -5.44 0.17
C ARG A 231 -6.24 -6.18 -0.93
N THR A 232 -6.62 -7.43 -0.68
CA THR A 232 -7.41 -8.26 -1.59
C THR A 232 -8.81 -7.66 -1.78
N ASP A 233 -9.46 -7.30 -0.68
CA ASP A 233 -10.81 -6.73 -0.69
C ASP A 233 -10.90 -5.34 -1.35
N TRP A 234 -9.81 -4.57 -1.31
CA TRP A 234 -9.68 -3.25 -1.94
C TRP A 234 -9.11 -3.30 -3.36
N ASP A 235 -8.64 -4.47 -3.80
CA ASP A 235 -8.00 -4.67 -5.10
C ASP A 235 -6.81 -3.72 -5.34
N VAL A 236 -5.85 -3.71 -4.40
CA VAL A 236 -4.67 -2.82 -4.42
C VAL A 236 -3.34 -3.55 -4.63
N ASN A 237 -3.40 -4.82 -5.05
CA ASN A 237 -2.23 -5.63 -5.39
C ASN A 237 -1.78 -5.32 -6.82
N LEU A 238 -1.14 -4.15 -7.00
CA LEU A 238 -0.64 -3.70 -8.29
C LEU A 238 0.70 -4.36 -8.64
N LYS A 239 0.86 -4.74 -9.92
CA LYS A 239 2.15 -5.16 -10.47
C LYS A 239 3.12 -3.99 -10.46
N ILE A 240 4.32 -4.21 -9.97
CA ILE A 240 5.39 -3.20 -9.96
C ILE A 240 6.44 -3.62 -10.99
N ASP A 241 6.63 -2.80 -12.03
CA ASP A 241 7.41 -3.18 -13.21
C ASP A 241 8.92 -3.25 -12.97
N GLY A 242 9.45 -2.41 -12.08
CA GLY A 242 10.89 -2.38 -11.90
C GLY A 242 11.42 -1.41 -10.88
N PRO A 243 12.74 -1.46 -10.62
CA PRO A 243 13.42 -0.50 -9.80
C PRO A 243 13.28 0.91 -10.38
N PHE A 244 12.95 1.83 -9.48
CA PHE A 244 12.90 3.26 -9.73
C PHE A 244 14.13 3.95 -9.15
N ASN A 245 14.63 4.99 -9.82
CA ASN A 245 15.65 5.88 -9.29
C ASN A 245 15.49 7.34 -9.76
N PHE A 246 16.12 8.27 -9.03
CA PHE A 246 16.26 9.66 -9.43
C PHE A 246 17.61 9.89 -10.07
N LEU A 247 17.64 10.46 -11.28
CA LEU A 247 18.87 10.90 -11.95
C LEU A 247 18.75 12.36 -12.40
N SER A 248 19.91 12.99 -12.64
CA SER A 248 20.01 14.32 -13.22
C SER A 248 20.42 14.25 -14.67
N ALA A 249 19.73 14.99 -15.54
CA ALA A 249 20.10 15.13 -16.95
C ALA A 249 21.53 15.62 -17.11
N LYS A 250 22.01 16.55 -16.26
CA LYS A 250 23.41 17.00 -16.27
C LYS A 250 24.39 15.87 -15.97
N THR A 251 24.04 15.00 -15.02
CA THR A 251 24.86 13.84 -14.66
C THR A 251 24.89 12.82 -15.80
N VAL A 252 23.74 12.50 -16.38
CA VAL A 252 23.61 11.59 -17.53
C VAL A 252 24.43 12.09 -18.73
N GLU A 253 24.34 13.39 -19.03
CA GLU A 253 25.10 14.00 -20.12
C GLU A 253 26.61 13.96 -19.88
N SER A 254 27.05 14.08 -18.62
CA SER A 254 28.48 14.02 -18.27
C SER A 254 29.11 12.63 -18.35
N MET A 255 28.31 11.55 -18.30
CA MET A 255 28.80 10.17 -18.36
C MET A 255 29.09 9.73 -19.81
N SER A 256 30.01 8.80 -20.05
CA SER A 256 30.05 8.08 -21.34
C SER A 256 28.86 7.11 -21.45
N GLU A 257 28.51 6.67 -22.67
CA GLU A 257 27.47 5.66 -22.87
C GLU A 257 27.79 4.36 -22.12
N THR A 258 29.07 3.97 -22.05
CA THR A 258 29.52 2.81 -21.27
C THR A 258 29.32 3.00 -19.76
N GLN A 259 29.66 4.18 -19.22
CA GLN A 259 29.43 4.48 -17.80
C GLN A 259 27.95 4.48 -17.46
N LEU A 260 27.12 5.06 -18.34
CA LEU A 260 25.67 5.06 -18.17
C LEU A 260 25.11 3.62 -18.25
N ALA A 261 25.53 2.84 -19.23
CA ALA A 261 25.14 1.43 -19.36
C ALA A 261 25.50 0.62 -18.11
N ASN A 262 26.71 0.81 -17.57
CA ASN A 262 27.14 0.11 -16.36
C ASN A 262 26.22 0.47 -15.17
N LEU A 263 25.93 1.76 -14.95
CA LEU A 263 25.04 2.22 -13.88
C LEU A 263 23.61 1.66 -14.02
N LEU A 264 23.05 1.73 -15.24
CA LEU A 264 21.66 1.31 -15.48
C LEU A 264 21.53 -0.21 -15.34
N ASN A 265 22.51 -0.97 -15.84
CA ASN A 265 22.51 -2.43 -15.78
C ASN A 265 22.84 -2.96 -14.38
N SER A 266 23.74 -2.31 -13.63
CA SER A 266 24.12 -2.75 -12.28
C SER A 266 22.97 -2.65 -11.28
N GLN A 267 22.06 -1.70 -11.46
CA GLN A 267 20.88 -1.51 -10.63
C GLN A 267 19.59 -2.05 -11.26
N SER A 268 19.68 -2.60 -12.48
CA SER A 268 18.53 -3.04 -13.29
C SER A 268 17.41 -1.98 -13.32
N ILE A 269 17.78 -0.70 -13.44
CA ILE A 269 16.82 0.41 -13.43
C ILE A 269 15.82 0.21 -14.57
N LYS A 270 14.52 0.39 -14.27
CA LYS A 270 13.44 0.39 -15.26
C LYS A 270 12.71 1.72 -15.35
N ILE A 271 12.75 2.52 -14.28
CA ILE A 271 12.07 3.81 -14.23
C ILE A 271 13.02 4.88 -13.69
N ILE A 272 13.15 6.00 -14.40
CA ILE A 272 14.00 7.13 -14.02
C ILE A 272 13.16 8.39 -13.92
N ALA A 273 13.07 8.98 -12.71
CA ALA A 273 12.60 10.35 -12.56
C ALA A 273 13.76 11.32 -12.83
N LEU A 274 13.72 12.00 -13.98
CA LEU A 274 14.82 12.82 -14.48
C LEU A 274 14.67 14.28 -14.04
N SER A 275 15.69 14.84 -13.41
CA SER A 275 15.77 16.27 -13.08
C SER A 275 16.55 17.06 -14.16
N PRO A 276 16.32 18.37 -14.36
CA PRO A 276 15.69 19.31 -13.42
C PRO A 276 14.16 19.18 -13.27
N TRP A 277 13.63 19.79 -12.21
CA TRP A 277 12.17 19.89 -12.00
C TRP A 277 11.55 20.89 -12.97
N LEU A 278 10.39 20.55 -13.54
CA LEU A 278 9.71 21.45 -14.45
C LEU A 278 9.27 22.76 -13.77
N ASN A 279 8.83 22.69 -12.51
CA ASN A 279 8.41 23.86 -11.75
C ASN A 279 9.57 24.83 -11.42
N TYR A 280 10.82 24.40 -11.54
CA TYR A 280 11.97 25.10 -10.93
C TYR A 280 13.13 25.39 -11.88
N TYR A 281 13.15 24.85 -13.10
CA TYR A 281 14.33 24.94 -13.98
C TYR A 281 14.82 26.38 -14.21
N GLU A 282 13.91 27.34 -14.38
CA GLU A 282 14.28 28.74 -14.62
C GLU A 282 14.74 29.44 -13.34
N THR A 283 14.04 29.17 -12.24
CA THR A 283 14.16 29.96 -11.02
C THR A 283 15.22 29.41 -10.06
N VAL A 284 15.46 28.11 -10.09
CA VAL A 284 16.43 27.40 -9.24
C VAL A 284 17.64 26.99 -10.07
N ASP A 285 17.43 26.36 -11.23
CA ASP A 285 18.55 25.87 -12.05
C ASP A 285 19.13 26.93 -13.02
N GLY A 286 18.43 28.06 -13.19
CA GLY A 286 18.86 29.19 -14.02
C GLY A 286 18.83 28.91 -15.51
N LEU A 287 18.02 27.95 -15.96
CA LEU A 287 17.91 27.54 -17.36
C LEU A 287 16.77 28.29 -18.07
N THR A 288 16.99 28.72 -19.30
CA THR A 288 15.89 29.09 -20.19
C THR A 288 15.07 27.84 -20.56
N LYS A 289 13.84 28.05 -21.05
CA LYS A 289 12.99 26.94 -21.52
C LYS A 289 13.66 26.12 -22.62
N GLU A 290 14.36 26.78 -23.54
CA GLU A 290 15.09 26.13 -24.63
C GLU A 290 16.27 25.29 -24.10
N GLU A 291 17.10 25.84 -23.22
CA GLU A 291 18.20 25.11 -22.59
C GLU A 291 17.70 23.90 -21.79
N PHE A 292 16.59 24.05 -21.07
CA PHE A 292 15.94 22.95 -20.36
C PHE A 292 15.47 21.85 -21.32
N CYS A 293 14.78 22.19 -22.42
CA CYS A 293 14.37 21.22 -23.44
C CYS A 293 15.57 20.45 -24.00
N ILE A 294 16.61 21.17 -24.45
CA ILE A 294 17.79 20.56 -25.07
C ILE A 294 18.48 19.63 -24.09
N LEU A 295 18.66 20.05 -22.83
CA LEU A 295 19.28 19.24 -21.80
C LEU A 295 18.49 17.96 -21.52
N MET A 296 17.18 18.07 -21.34
CA MET A 296 16.32 16.93 -21.02
C MET A 296 16.24 15.95 -22.20
N GLN A 297 16.01 16.44 -23.42
CA GLN A 297 15.95 15.62 -24.63
C GLN A 297 17.24 14.85 -24.86
N LYS A 298 18.40 15.51 -24.79
CA LYS A 298 19.70 14.82 -24.94
C LYS A 298 19.91 13.71 -23.93
N ALA A 299 19.56 13.96 -22.66
CA ALA A 299 19.68 12.96 -21.62
C ALA A 299 18.71 11.78 -21.82
N ILE A 300 17.47 12.04 -22.25
CA ILE A 300 16.48 11.00 -22.57
C ILE A 300 16.97 10.15 -23.75
N ASP A 301 17.37 10.79 -24.84
CA ASP A 301 17.89 10.11 -26.04
C ASP A 301 19.08 9.22 -25.70
N LYS A 302 19.98 9.70 -24.85
CA LYS A 302 21.16 8.94 -24.41
C LYS A 302 20.79 7.74 -23.54
N ILE A 303 19.81 7.88 -22.65
CA ILE A 303 19.29 6.76 -21.85
C ILE A 303 18.66 5.71 -22.78
N HIS A 304 17.78 6.12 -23.70
CA HIS A 304 17.11 5.20 -24.63
C HIS A 304 18.06 4.55 -25.64
N LYS A 305 19.13 5.25 -26.04
CA LYS A 305 20.20 4.67 -26.86
C LYS A 305 20.93 3.54 -26.12
N VAL A 306 21.13 3.69 -24.82
CA VAL A 306 21.75 2.65 -23.98
C VAL A 306 20.77 1.52 -23.67
N ASN A 307 19.52 1.85 -23.34
CA ASN A 307 18.46 0.89 -23.06
C ASN A 307 17.08 1.50 -23.38
N PRO A 308 16.42 1.08 -24.49
CA PRO A 308 15.14 1.65 -24.91
C PRO A 308 13.95 1.21 -24.04
N ASP A 309 14.12 0.20 -23.17
CA ASP A 309 13.03 -0.32 -22.33
C ASP A 309 12.86 0.49 -21.03
N ILE A 310 13.77 1.40 -20.71
CA ILE A 310 13.70 2.23 -19.51
C ILE A 310 12.70 3.35 -19.73
N LYS A 311 11.80 3.56 -18.77
CA LYS A 311 10.86 4.68 -18.75
C LYS A 311 11.51 5.89 -18.11
N VAL A 312 11.66 6.98 -18.86
CA VAL A 312 12.20 8.25 -18.36
C VAL A 312 11.06 9.23 -18.14
N ILE A 313 10.76 9.53 -16.88
CA ILE A 313 9.61 10.34 -16.48
C ILE A 313 10.03 11.75 -16.00
N GLY A 314 9.26 12.75 -16.41
CA GLY A 314 9.47 14.16 -16.03
C GLY A 314 8.99 14.43 -14.61
N LYS A 315 9.56 15.43 -13.92
CA LYS A 315 9.26 15.72 -12.52
C LYS A 315 8.40 16.98 -12.37
N ILE A 316 7.20 16.82 -11.79
CA ILE A 316 6.25 17.89 -11.48
C ILE A 316 5.95 17.92 -9.99
N HIS A 317 5.99 19.12 -9.40
CA HIS A 317 5.50 19.35 -8.04
C HIS A 317 4.10 19.98 -8.11
N PRO A 318 3.01 19.23 -7.89
CA PRO A 318 1.63 19.66 -8.13
C PRO A 318 1.15 20.67 -7.09
N ALA A 319 1.84 20.81 -5.96
CA ALA A 319 1.46 21.73 -4.88
C ALA A 319 2.31 22.99 -4.78
N MET A 320 3.50 23.04 -5.40
CA MET A 320 4.49 24.08 -5.15
C MET A 320 4.90 24.82 -6.42
N VAL A 321 5.02 26.14 -6.29
CA VAL A 321 5.42 27.03 -7.39
C VAL A 321 6.46 28.01 -6.89
N SER A 322 7.55 28.16 -7.65
CA SER A 322 8.56 29.19 -7.44
C SER A 322 8.12 30.50 -8.07
N LEU A 323 7.99 31.56 -7.26
CA LEU A 323 7.56 32.89 -7.72
C LEU A 323 8.32 33.98 -6.95
N ASN A 324 8.44 35.15 -7.56
CA ASN A 324 8.76 36.36 -6.79
C ASN A 324 7.50 36.85 -6.07
N THR A 325 7.65 37.47 -4.90
CA THR A 325 6.56 38.09 -4.12
C THR A 325 5.75 39.14 -4.89
N GLN A 326 6.31 39.71 -5.95
CA GLN A 326 5.62 40.65 -6.84
C GLN A 326 4.71 39.94 -7.86
N ASP A 327 4.95 38.65 -8.13
CA ASP A 327 4.18 37.84 -9.05
C ASP A 327 3.00 37.20 -8.33
N VAL A 328 1.80 37.40 -8.89
CA VAL A 328 0.57 36.91 -8.28
C VAL A 328 -0.28 36.13 -9.28
N PRO A 329 0.26 35.05 -9.90
CA PRO A 329 -0.51 34.18 -10.79
C PRO A 329 -1.55 33.34 -10.01
N TYR A 330 -2.37 32.61 -10.76
CA TYR A 330 -3.33 31.60 -10.28
C TYR A 330 -4.13 32.01 -9.03
N LYS A 331 -4.70 33.23 -9.04
CA LYS A 331 -5.40 33.84 -7.88
C LYS A 331 -6.51 32.95 -7.30
N ASP A 332 -7.16 32.16 -8.15
CA ASP A 332 -8.26 31.25 -7.85
C ASP A 332 -7.84 29.92 -7.19
N SER A 333 -6.54 29.69 -7.03
CA SER A 333 -5.94 28.39 -6.67
C SER A 333 -4.95 28.48 -5.50
N ARG A 334 -4.90 29.62 -4.79
CA ARG A 334 -3.95 29.85 -3.70
C ARG A 334 -4.38 29.11 -2.45
N THR A 335 -3.45 28.43 -1.80
CA THR A 335 -3.72 27.90 -0.46
C THR A 335 -3.66 29.04 0.56
N ILE A 336 -4.82 29.37 1.15
CA ILE A 336 -4.98 30.51 2.06
C ILE A 336 -5.03 30.03 3.50
N THR A 337 -4.19 30.60 4.37
CA THR A 337 -4.20 30.40 5.82
C THR A 337 -5.47 30.93 6.47
N LYS A 338 -5.73 30.51 7.71
CA LYS A 338 -6.81 31.02 8.57
C LYS A 338 -6.81 32.54 8.80
N ASN A 339 -5.69 33.21 8.53
CA ASN A 339 -5.50 34.66 8.66
C ASN A 339 -5.56 35.38 7.29
N GLY A 340 -5.98 34.71 6.22
CA GLY A 340 -6.12 35.29 4.88
C GLY A 340 -4.82 35.44 4.11
N LYS A 341 -3.69 34.91 4.60
CA LYS A 341 -2.39 34.96 3.91
C LYS A 341 -2.18 33.75 3.01
N HIS A 342 -1.59 33.96 1.83
CA HIS A 342 -1.13 32.88 0.96
C HIS A 342 0.08 32.17 1.55
N ILE A 343 0.05 30.84 1.56
CA ILE A 343 1.08 29.99 2.17
C ILE A 343 2.31 29.86 1.27
N PHE A 344 3.49 29.93 1.87
CA PHE A 344 4.75 29.53 1.25
C PHE A 344 5.60 28.70 2.23
N SER A 345 6.49 27.85 1.71
CA SER A 345 7.45 27.11 2.53
C SER A 345 8.70 27.95 2.77
N GLU A 346 8.89 28.47 3.98
CA GLU A 346 10.12 29.21 4.32
C GLU A 346 11.37 28.32 4.19
N TYR A 347 11.28 27.07 4.66
CA TYR A 347 12.37 26.08 4.58
C TYR A 347 12.84 25.86 3.13
N TYR A 348 11.92 25.48 2.23
CA TYR A 348 12.28 25.24 0.84
C TYR A 348 12.68 26.53 0.13
N SER A 349 12.03 27.66 0.44
CA SER A 349 12.43 28.95 -0.14
C SER A 349 13.88 29.31 0.19
N LYS A 350 14.33 29.09 1.43
CA LYS A 350 15.73 29.35 1.83
C LYS A 350 16.71 28.38 1.15
N ILE A 351 16.34 27.10 1.07
CA ILE A 351 17.18 26.07 0.43
C ILE A 351 17.35 26.34 -1.06
N PHE A 352 16.26 26.63 -1.77
CA PHE A 352 16.30 26.79 -3.22
C PHE A 352 16.80 28.18 -3.65
N PHE A 353 16.47 29.25 -2.92
CA PHE A 353 16.73 30.61 -3.37
C PHE A 353 17.89 31.32 -2.70
N LYS A 354 18.59 30.77 -1.70
CA LYS A 354 19.77 31.38 -1.04
C LYS A 354 19.66 32.92 -0.94
N GLU A 355 20.45 33.67 -1.69
CA GLU A 355 20.43 35.15 -1.72
C GLU A 355 19.17 35.74 -2.38
N ARG A 356 18.61 35.08 -3.40
CA ARG A 356 17.34 35.47 -4.05
C ARG A 356 16.15 35.44 -3.09
N PHE A 357 16.24 34.69 -1.98
CA PHE A 357 15.24 34.75 -0.91
C PHE A 357 15.12 36.18 -0.36
N ASN A 358 16.22 36.90 -0.20
CA ASN A 358 16.19 38.29 0.27
C ASN A 358 15.59 39.25 -0.78
N ASN A 359 15.59 38.85 -2.06
CA ASN A 359 15.00 39.60 -3.18
C ASN A 359 13.55 39.18 -3.49
N GLY A 360 12.85 38.57 -2.52
CA GLY A 360 11.43 38.25 -2.64
C GLY A 360 11.08 36.91 -3.30
N TRP A 361 12.04 36.05 -3.63
CA TRP A 361 11.73 34.72 -4.19
C TRP A 361 11.25 33.74 -3.12
N ARG A 362 10.14 33.04 -3.39
CA ARG A 362 9.49 32.10 -2.46
C ARG A 362 8.95 30.88 -3.20
N ILE A 363 8.82 29.76 -2.47
CA ILE A 363 8.06 28.58 -2.88
C ILE A 363 6.65 28.66 -2.29
N TYR A 364 5.68 29.09 -3.09
CA TYR A 364 4.28 29.21 -2.71
C TYR A 364 3.50 27.92 -2.93
N TYR A 365 2.48 27.69 -2.09
CA TYR A 365 1.56 26.57 -2.25
C TYR A 365 0.31 26.96 -3.03
N TYR A 366 -0.03 26.12 -3.99
CA TYR A 366 -1.25 26.18 -4.78
C TYR A 366 -1.89 24.79 -4.77
N TYR A 367 -3.17 24.72 -5.13
CA TYR A 367 -3.87 23.44 -5.25
C TYR A 367 -4.63 23.37 -6.58
N PRO A 368 -4.56 22.24 -7.30
CA PRO A 368 -5.36 22.05 -8.50
C PRO A 368 -6.79 21.70 -8.11
N MET A 369 -7.75 22.31 -8.79
CA MET A 369 -9.16 22.02 -8.65
C MET A 369 -9.79 22.15 -10.02
N THR A 370 -10.76 21.32 -10.35
CA THR A 370 -11.46 21.42 -11.62
C THR A 370 -12.03 22.82 -11.84
N GLY A 371 -11.71 23.37 -13.01
CA GLY A 371 -12.11 24.71 -13.40
C GLY A 371 -11.16 25.83 -12.97
N ASN A 372 -10.15 25.55 -12.14
CA ASN A 372 -9.18 26.56 -11.73
C ASN A 372 -7.99 26.65 -12.70
N SER A 373 -7.37 27.83 -12.73
CA SER A 373 -6.27 28.14 -13.64
C SER A 373 -5.00 27.32 -13.36
N PHE A 374 -4.84 26.82 -12.14
CA PHE A 374 -3.67 26.04 -11.76
C PHE A 374 -3.72 24.59 -12.27
N LEU A 375 -4.89 23.95 -12.30
CA LEU A 375 -5.06 22.66 -12.99
C LEU A 375 -4.70 22.79 -14.47
N LYS A 376 -5.16 23.85 -15.14
CA LYS A 376 -4.81 24.09 -16.55
C LYS A 376 -3.29 24.18 -16.73
N LYS A 377 -2.60 24.94 -15.86
CA LYS A 377 -1.14 24.99 -15.86
C LYS A 377 -0.50 23.61 -15.71
N LEU A 378 -0.96 22.79 -14.76
CA LEU A 378 -0.40 21.45 -14.56
C LEU A 378 -0.67 20.52 -15.76
N GLN A 379 -1.81 20.65 -16.43
CA GLN A 379 -2.11 19.91 -17.66
C GLN A 379 -1.19 20.33 -18.81
N ASP A 380 -0.95 21.63 -18.97
CA ASP A 380 -0.03 22.17 -19.97
C ASP A 380 1.42 21.72 -19.70
N GLU A 381 1.79 21.57 -18.44
CA GLU A 381 3.07 21.00 -18.03
C GLU A 381 3.22 19.52 -18.36
N VAL A 382 2.16 18.72 -18.14
CA VAL A 382 2.12 17.32 -18.58
C VAL A 382 2.28 17.23 -20.10
N ASP A 383 1.53 18.05 -20.85
CA ASP A 383 1.65 18.10 -22.31
C ASP A 383 3.06 18.49 -22.75
N PHE A 384 3.64 19.51 -22.12
CA PHE A 384 5.00 19.95 -22.45
C PHE A 384 6.04 18.85 -22.17
N CYS A 385 5.96 18.18 -21.02
CA CYS A 385 6.85 17.07 -20.69
C CYS A 385 6.75 15.89 -21.67
N MET A 386 5.54 15.53 -22.09
CA MET A 386 5.37 14.33 -22.93
C MET A 386 5.51 14.66 -24.42
N ASP A 387 4.89 15.75 -24.89
CA ASP A 387 4.81 16.07 -26.32
C ASP A 387 6.04 16.82 -26.82
N SER A 388 6.61 17.72 -25.99
CA SER A 388 7.76 18.54 -26.41
C SER A 388 9.09 17.94 -25.97
N ILE A 389 9.18 17.39 -24.76
CA ILE A 389 10.43 16.83 -24.23
C ILE A 389 10.58 15.35 -24.58
N GLY A 390 9.48 14.62 -24.76
CA GLY A 390 9.52 13.18 -25.09
C GLY A 390 9.68 12.27 -23.88
N THR A 391 9.19 12.67 -22.70
CA THR A 391 9.18 11.78 -21.51
C THR A 391 8.12 10.68 -21.62
N ASP A 392 8.39 9.53 -21.01
CA ASP A 392 7.49 8.36 -20.99
C ASP A 392 6.42 8.41 -19.88
N GLY A 393 6.27 9.56 -19.22
CA GLY A 393 5.39 9.69 -18.07
C GLY A 393 5.82 10.76 -17.09
N ILE A 394 5.19 10.79 -15.93
CA ILE A 394 5.37 11.85 -14.93
C ILE A 394 5.58 11.28 -13.53
N TYR A 395 6.57 11.84 -12.85
CA TYR A 395 6.73 11.77 -11.41
C TYR A 395 6.04 12.96 -10.73
N PHE A 396 5.11 12.69 -9.83
CA PHE A 396 4.46 13.68 -8.98
C PHE A 396 5.01 13.64 -7.55
N ASP A 397 5.57 14.75 -7.09
CA ASP A 397 5.83 14.89 -5.64
C ASP A 397 4.57 15.24 -4.88
N GLU A 398 4.58 15.01 -3.58
CA GLU A 398 3.53 15.43 -2.64
C GLU A 398 2.07 15.27 -3.17
N PHE A 399 1.75 14.15 -3.86
CA PHE A 399 0.54 14.05 -4.71
C PHE A 399 -0.76 13.80 -3.94
N SER A 400 -0.70 13.45 -2.65
CA SER A 400 -1.90 13.19 -1.84
C SER A 400 -2.62 14.44 -1.35
N PHE A 401 -1.93 15.59 -1.28
CA PHE A 401 -2.39 16.85 -0.64
C PHE A 401 -2.87 16.71 0.82
N ALA A 402 -2.82 15.51 1.41
CA ALA A 402 -3.32 15.18 2.75
C ALA A 402 -2.20 15.12 3.81
N PHE A 403 -1.07 15.78 3.53
CA PHE A 403 0.11 15.78 4.39
C PHE A 403 -0.18 16.35 5.77
N ARG A 404 0.54 15.86 6.78
CA ARG A 404 0.50 16.39 8.17
C ARG A 404 1.05 17.82 8.32
N ARG A 405 1.30 18.54 7.21
CA ARG A 405 1.85 19.90 7.21
C ARG A 405 0.69 20.90 7.22
N ASP A 406 0.18 21.23 8.40
CA ASP A 406 -0.45 22.53 8.62
C ASP A 406 0.66 23.59 8.42
N PRO A 407 0.49 24.57 7.50
CA PRO A 407 -0.79 25.00 6.91
C PRO A 407 -1.10 24.51 5.49
N ALA A 408 -0.24 23.73 4.84
CA ALA A 408 -0.39 23.34 3.43
C ALA A 408 -1.44 22.25 3.14
N ARG A 409 -2.14 21.69 4.14
CA ARG A 409 -3.24 20.73 3.94
C ARG A 409 -4.63 21.38 3.83
N TYR A 410 -4.85 22.52 4.46
CA TYR A 410 -6.15 23.18 4.49
C TYR A 410 -6.09 24.52 3.77
N THR A 411 -7.22 24.92 3.19
CA THR A 411 -7.42 26.28 2.70
C THR A 411 -8.69 26.88 3.28
N TYR A 412 -8.65 28.19 3.56
CA TYR A 412 -9.76 28.94 4.16
C TYR A 412 -10.42 29.92 3.18
N ASP A 413 -10.13 29.81 1.88
CA ASP A 413 -10.77 30.62 0.83
C ASP A 413 -12.15 30.11 0.42
N ARG A 414 -12.47 28.84 0.72
CA ARG A 414 -13.75 28.20 0.43
C ARG A 414 -14.07 27.08 1.43
N TRP A 415 -15.30 26.58 1.36
CA TRP A 415 -15.76 25.41 2.09
C TRP A 415 -15.94 24.23 1.15
N ASP A 416 -15.45 23.06 1.54
CA ASP A 416 -15.58 21.82 0.78
C ASP A 416 -16.93 21.09 1.02
N GLY A 417 -17.77 21.64 1.91
CA GLY A 417 -19.07 21.06 2.28
C GLY A 417 -19.01 20.10 3.48
N HIS A 418 -17.81 19.72 3.94
CA HIS A 418 -17.62 18.62 4.89
C HIS A 418 -16.63 18.92 6.02
N THR A 419 -15.83 19.98 5.91
CA THR A 419 -14.74 20.26 6.84
C THR A 419 -14.96 21.60 7.54
N VAL A 420 -14.92 21.58 8.87
CA VAL A 420 -15.12 22.73 9.74
C VAL A 420 -14.16 22.69 10.93
N GLU A 421 -13.83 23.85 11.50
CA GLU A 421 -13.25 23.89 12.84
C GLU A 421 -14.39 23.86 13.87
N ILE A 422 -14.37 22.88 14.76
CA ILE A 422 -15.35 22.72 15.84
C ILE A 422 -14.74 23.20 17.15
N ASP A 423 -15.50 23.97 17.93
CA ASP A 423 -15.17 24.21 19.33
C ASP A 423 -15.37 22.93 20.14
N THR A 424 -14.30 22.35 20.69
CA THR A 424 -14.37 21.05 21.36
C THR A 424 -15.10 21.07 22.71
N ILE A 425 -15.46 22.25 23.23
CA ILE A 425 -16.19 22.39 24.50
C ILE A 425 -17.68 22.58 24.23
N THR A 426 -18.01 23.49 23.31
CA THR A 426 -19.40 23.85 22.99
C THR A 426 -19.98 23.05 21.81
N HIS A 427 -19.14 22.34 21.06
CA HIS A 427 -19.45 21.63 19.82
C HIS A 427 -20.08 22.51 18.74
N THR A 428 -19.81 23.81 18.78
CA THR A 428 -20.27 24.76 17.77
C THR A 428 -19.22 24.93 16.66
N VAL A 429 -19.68 25.24 15.45
CA VAL A 429 -18.80 25.52 14.31
C VAL A 429 -18.17 26.90 14.46
N LYS A 430 -16.85 26.98 14.46
CA LYS A 430 -16.08 28.24 14.49
C LYS A 430 -15.92 28.83 13.09
N ARG A 431 -15.53 28.00 12.13
CA ARG A 431 -15.31 28.42 10.74
C ARG A 431 -15.38 27.24 9.79
N LYS A 432 -15.61 27.56 8.51
CA LYS A 432 -15.54 26.63 7.39
C LYS A 432 -14.12 26.60 6.82
N MET A 433 -13.71 25.46 6.28
CA MET A 433 -12.46 25.31 5.56
C MET A 433 -12.57 24.20 4.51
N SER A 434 -11.56 24.03 3.68
CA SER A 434 -11.48 22.90 2.76
C SER A 434 -10.25 22.05 3.06
N ASP A 435 -10.44 20.73 3.09
CA ASP A 435 -9.33 19.77 3.07
C ASP A 435 -8.82 19.60 1.63
N LEU A 436 -7.55 19.93 1.40
CA LEU A 436 -6.95 19.80 0.08
C LEU A 436 -6.82 18.35 -0.36
N GLY A 437 -6.74 17.38 0.56
CA GLY A 437 -6.79 15.96 0.21
C GLY A 437 -8.12 15.54 -0.42
N PHE A 438 -9.21 16.30 -0.18
CA PHE A 438 -10.52 16.05 -0.77
C PHE A 438 -10.73 16.88 -2.06
N ILE A 439 -10.60 18.20 -1.99
CA ILE A 439 -11.00 19.06 -3.12
C ILE A 439 -10.07 18.96 -4.35
N THR A 440 -8.90 18.31 -4.22
CA THR A 440 -7.96 18.10 -5.33
C THR A 440 -8.14 16.78 -6.06
N GLN A 441 -8.92 15.82 -5.54
CA GLN A 441 -8.98 14.44 -6.07
C GLN A 441 -9.37 14.38 -7.55
N ASP A 442 -10.43 15.10 -7.95
CA ASP A 442 -10.89 15.15 -9.35
C ASP A 442 -9.83 15.77 -10.28
N ALA A 443 -9.09 16.76 -9.78
CA ALA A 443 -8.03 17.40 -10.55
C ALA A 443 -6.82 16.46 -10.70
N CYS A 444 -6.46 15.72 -9.64
CA CYS A 444 -5.39 14.72 -9.68
C CYS A 444 -5.73 13.55 -10.60
N GLN A 445 -6.98 13.05 -10.59
CA GLN A 445 -7.46 12.05 -11.56
C GLN A 445 -7.24 12.56 -13.00
N LYS A 446 -7.65 13.80 -13.31
CA LYS A 446 -7.48 14.39 -14.65
C LYS A 446 -6.02 14.51 -15.08
N LEU A 447 -5.09 14.68 -14.14
CA LEU A 447 -3.66 14.68 -14.45
C LEU A 447 -3.17 13.27 -14.79
N VAL A 448 -3.57 12.27 -14.00
CA VAL A 448 -3.24 10.85 -14.27
C VAL A 448 -3.83 10.42 -15.61
N ASP A 449 -5.13 10.63 -15.83
CA ASP A 449 -5.80 10.28 -17.09
C ASP A 449 -5.11 10.91 -18.30
N ARG A 450 -4.63 12.15 -18.16
CA ARG A 450 -3.92 12.85 -19.23
C ARG A 450 -2.58 12.16 -19.55
N VAL A 451 -1.82 11.75 -18.55
CA VAL A 451 -0.57 11.00 -18.75
C VAL A 451 -0.84 9.64 -19.38
N ILE A 452 -1.80 8.88 -18.84
CA ILE A 452 -2.15 7.55 -19.35
C ILE A 452 -2.68 7.63 -20.80
N SER A 453 -3.49 8.65 -21.14
CA SER A 453 -4.02 8.84 -22.50
C SER A 453 -2.94 9.06 -23.56
N LYS A 454 -1.74 9.46 -23.13
CA LYS A 454 -0.55 9.64 -23.96
C LYS A 454 0.36 8.40 -23.96
N GLY A 455 -0.06 7.30 -23.35
CA GLY A 455 0.71 6.06 -23.23
C GLY A 455 1.82 6.10 -22.18
N GLY A 456 1.82 7.10 -21.30
CA GLY A 456 2.84 7.23 -20.25
C GLY A 456 2.45 6.55 -18.94
N ILE A 457 3.40 6.52 -17.99
CA ILE A 457 3.19 6.01 -16.63
C ILE A 457 3.21 7.14 -15.59
N CYS A 458 2.63 6.87 -14.41
CA CYS A 458 2.68 7.78 -13.26
C CYS A 458 3.39 7.14 -12.08
N VAL A 459 4.35 7.85 -11.50
CA VAL A 459 4.94 7.52 -10.19
C VAL A 459 4.68 8.69 -9.25
N ALA A 460 4.28 8.44 -8.02
CA ALA A 460 4.03 9.51 -7.06
C ALA A 460 4.59 9.21 -5.67
N ASN A 461 5.16 10.25 -5.07
CA ASN A 461 5.43 10.25 -3.64
C ASN A 461 4.11 10.33 -2.87
N THR A 462 4.11 9.69 -1.71
CA THR A 462 2.99 9.45 -0.79
C THR A 462 1.95 8.44 -1.19
N ALA A 463 1.46 7.77 -0.16
CA ALA A 463 0.39 6.82 -0.30
C ALA A 463 -0.94 7.56 -0.54
N PRO A 464 -1.92 6.90 -1.17
CA PRO A 464 -3.25 7.47 -1.35
C PRO A 464 -3.91 7.70 0.01
N ALA A 465 -4.41 8.92 0.25
CA ALA A 465 -5.11 9.28 1.48
C ALA A 465 -6.63 9.01 1.42
N THR A 466 -7.14 8.64 0.25
CA THR A 466 -8.57 8.47 -0.04
C THR A 466 -8.76 7.26 -0.95
N SER A 467 -9.92 6.62 -0.85
CA SER A 467 -10.30 5.48 -1.71
C SER A 467 -10.36 5.88 -3.18
N THR A 468 -10.75 7.12 -3.50
CA THR A 468 -10.74 7.65 -4.88
C THR A 468 -9.31 7.67 -5.44
N MET A 469 -8.34 8.20 -4.69
CA MET A 469 -6.94 8.27 -5.13
C MET A 469 -6.25 6.91 -5.15
N GLN A 470 -6.77 5.94 -4.41
CA GLN A 470 -6.24 4.59 -4.28
C GLN A 470 -6.53 3.70 -5.49
N LYS A 471 -7.58 4.02 -6.26
CA LYS A 471 -7.96 3.31 -7.49
C LYS A 471 -7.20 3.79 -8.73
N LEU A 472 -6.35 4.81 -8.58
CA LEU A 472 -5.58 5.34 -9.69
C LEU A 472 -4.42 4.41 -10.04
N ASP A 473 -4.18 4.23 -11.33
CA ASP A 473 -3.01 3.51 -11.84
C ASP A 473 -1.74 4.36 -11.72
N VAL A 474 -1.22 4.44 -10.48
CA VAL A 474 -0.05 5.24 -10.12
C VAL A 474 0.81 4.42 -9.17
N PHE A 475 2.08 4.20 -9.54
CA PHE A 475 3.04 3.60 -8.63
C PHE A 475 3.32 4.56 -7.48
N ARG A 476 3.08 4.12 -6.24
CA ARG A 476 3.31 4.91 -5.03
C ARG A 476 4.54 4.43 -4.30
N PHE A 477 5.23 5.35 -3.66
CA PHE A 477 6.17 5.02 -2.60
C PHE A 477 6.01 6.01 -1.45
N VAL A 478 6.56 5.64 -0.30
CA VAL A 478 6.62 6.53 0.87
C VAL A 478 8.07 6.86 1.20
N GLU A 479 8.34 8.14 1.47
CA GLU A 479 9.62 8.55 2.03
C GLU A 479 9.78 7.99 3.45
N THR A 480 10.73 7.06 3.63
CA THR A 480 10.98 6.46 4.94
C THR A 480 11.94 7.30 5.80
N SER A 481 12.59 8.32 5.23
CA SER A 481 13.56 9.21 5.90
C SER A 481 14.73 8.45 6.55
N LEU A 482 14.76 8.34 7.89
CA LEU A 482 15.81 7.70 8.68
C LEU A 482 15.28 6.39 9.30
N PRO A 483 16.13 5.38 9.59
CA PRO A 483 15.70 4.08 10.12
C PRO A 483 14.77 4.16 11.34
N GLU A 484 15.00 5.10 12.25
CA GLU A 484 14.17 5.33 13.44
C GLU A 484 12.73 5.77 13.13
N THR A 485 12.47 6.22 11.90
CA THR A 485 11.14 6.63 11.44
C THR A 485 10.43 5.56 10.60
N TYR A 486 11.04 4.39 10.39
CA TYR A 486 10.48 3.34 9.53
C TYR A 486 9.20 2.76 10.09
N CYS A 487 9.19 2.47 11.40
CA CYS A 487 7.98 2.02 12.08
C CYS A 487 6.79 2.97 11.85
N ARG A 488 7.05 4.27 11.71
CA ARG A 488 6.02 5.30 11.49
C ARG A 488 5.63 5.48 10.02
N ASN A 489 6.60 5.44 9.11
CA ASN A 489 6.38 5.81 7.70
C ASN A 489 6.08 4.61 6.81
N CYS A 490 6.72 3.46 7.03
CA CYS A 490 6.53 2.27 6.21
C CYS A 490 5.07 1.77 6.22
N PRO A 491 4.36 1.72 7.36
CA PRO A 491 2.97 1.25 7.39
C PRO A 491 2.00 1.99 6.47
N LYS A 492 2.31 3.22 6.06
CA LYS A 492 1.51 4.01 5.13
C LYS A 492 1.43 3.38 3.73
N ALA A 493 2.42 2.57 3.34
CA ALA A 493 2.45 1.91 2.03
C ALA A 493 1.71 0.56 2.01
N HIS A 494 1.26 0.05 3.16
CA HIS A 494 0.68 -1.31 3.25
C HIS A 494 -0.59 -1.49 2.42
N LEU A 495 -1.32 -0.42 2.13
CA LEU A 495 -2.59 -0.45 1.42
C LEU A 495 -2.45 0.06 -0.04
N THR A 496 -1.24 0.08 -0.60
CA THR A 496 -1.00 0.48 -2.00
C THR A 496 0.17 -0.35 -2.54
N THR A 497 0.96 0.15 -3.50
CA THR A 497 2.27 -0.40 -3.81
C THR A 497 3.16 -0.32 -2.57
N PRO A 498 3.57 -1.46 -1.97
CA PRO A 498 4.23 -1.53 -0.67
C PRO A 498 5.71 -1.15 -0.80
N ILE A 499 6.01 0.10 -1.16
CA ILE A 499 7.35 0.55 -1.51
C ILE A 499 7.83 1.64 -0.56
N GLY A 500 8.99 1.38 0.06
CA GLY A 500 9.74 2.38 0.82
C GLY A 500 10.85 2.98 -0.03
N LEU A 501 10.91 4.30 -0.11
CA LEU A 501 12.03 4.97 -0.75
C LEU A 501 13.30 4.81 0.10
N GLY A 502 14.41 4.47 -0.54
CA GLY A 502 15.71 4.29 0.08
C GLY A 502 16.19 5.51 0.87
N TYR A 503 17.18 5.33 1.73
CA TYR A 503 17.77 6.43 2.47
C TYR A 503 18.33 7.52 1.50
N PRO A 504 18.03 8.82 1.71
CA PRO A 504 18.51 9.90 0.86
C PRO A 504 20.04 10.01 0.95
N ARG A 505 20.73 9.45 -0.03
CA ARG A 505 22.18 9.20 0.07
C ARG A 505 23.03 10.46 0.02
N TYR A 506 22.51 11.54 -0.55
CA TYR A 506 23.14 12.87 -0.49
C TYR A 506 23.29 13.39 0.95
N LYS A 507 22.56 12.81 1.91
CA LYS A 507 22.70 13.10 3.35
C LYS A 507 23.73 12.21 4.07
N LEU A 508 24.28 11.18 3.41
CA LEU A 508 25.31 10.30 3.99
C LEU A 508 26.73 10.77 3.61
N PRO A 509 27.73 10.63 4.51
CA PRO A 509 29.15 10.73 4.16
C PRO A 509 29.54 9.69 3.09
N VAL A 510 30.49 10.02 2.20
CA VAL A 510 30.88 9.19 1.03
C VAL A 510 31.46 7.82 1.43
N GLU A 511 31.96 7.68 2.64
CA GLU A 511 32.49 6.43 3.19
C GLU A 511 31.39 5.48 3.69
N MET A 512 30.20 5.99 4.02
CA MET A 512 29.04 5.18 4.47
C MET A 512 28.19 4.68 3.31
N ARG A 513 28.61 5.02 2.10
CA ARG A 513 27.91 4.84 0.85
C ARG A 513 28.26 3.49 0.21
N THR A 514 27.97 2.40 0.95
CA THR A 514 28.36 1.02 0.62
C THR A 514 27.17 0.10 0.30
N ASP A 515 27.44 -1.07 -0.28
CA ASP A 515 26.41 -2.08 -0.59
C ASP A 515 25.83 -2.69 0.69
N LYS A 516 26.66 -2.86 1.72
CA LYS A 516 26.22 -3.25 3.06
C LYS A 516 25.13 -2.32 3.59
N GLN A 517 25.29 -1.00 3.44
CA GLN A 517 24.30 -0.03 3.90
C GLN A 517 22.98 -0.14 3.11
N ILE A 518 23.05 -0.45 1.81
CA ILE A 518 21.86 -0.72 0.98
C ILE A 518 21.17 -1.99 1.48
N MET A 519 21.90 -3.07 1.72
CA MET A 519 21.34 -4.32 2.25
C MET A 519 20.68 -4.13 3.61
N GLU A 520 21.29 -3.37 4.52
CA GLU A 520 20.67 -3.02 5.81
C GLU A 520 19.36 -2.25 5.63
N ASP A 521 19.30 -1.32 4.66
CA ASP A 521 18.10 -0.55 4.36
C ASP A 521 16.99 -1.41 3.72
N ILE A 522 17.35 -2.30 2.79
CA ILE A 522 16.43 -3.28 2.20
C ILE A 522 15.84 -4.17 3.28
N LYS A 523 16.67 -4.75 4.16
CA LYS A 523 16.20 -5.62 5.25
C LYS A 523 15.27 -4.87 6.18
N ALA A 524 15.61 -3.65 6.57
CA ALA A 524 14.80 -2.85 7.47
C ALA A 524 13.42 -2.48 6.87
N LYS A 525 13.34 -2.28 5.56
CA LYS A 525 12.05 -2.11 4.85
C LYS A 525 11.29 -3.42 4.73
N LEU A 526 11.98 -4.52 4.45
CA LEU A 526 11.38 -5.85 4.37
C LEU A 526 10.83 -6.31 5.73
N ASP A 527 11.49 -5.97 6.84
CA ASP A 527 10.99 -6.18 8.21
C ASP A 527 9.64 -5.47 8.47
N GLN A 528 9.32 -4.44 7.69
CA GLN A 528 8.04 -3.73 7.71
C GLN A 528 7.08 -4.21 6.60
N GLY A 529 7.43 -5.23 5.81
CA GLY A 529 6.60 -5.71 4.69
C GLY A 529 6.65 -4.81 3.45
N LEU A 530 7.76 -4.09 3.23
CA LEU A 530 7.94 -3.20 2.07
C LEU A 530 9.08 -3.65 1.15
N LEU A 531 8.86 -3.43 -0.15
CA LEU A 531 9.86 -3.41 -1.21
C LEU A 531 10.66 -2.10 -1.20
N TYR A 532 11.71 -2.06 -2.01
CA TYR A 532 12.71 -0.99 -2.02
C TYR A 532 12.78 -0.26 -3.35
N TYR A 533 12.75 1.08 -3.32
CA TYR A 533 13.17 1.94 -4.42
C TYR A 533 14.43 2.72 -4.08
N TYR A 534 15.27 2.99 -5.07
CA TYR A 534 16.49 3.78 -4.87
C TYR A 534 16.18 5.26 -4.62
N TYR A 535 17.00 5.91 -3.79
CA TYR A 535 17.00 7.36 -3.60
C TYR A 535 18.36 7.97 -3.98
N GLY A 536 18.65 7.96 -5.28
CA GLY A 536 19.90 8.43 -5.87
C GLY A 536 20.91 7.31 -6.16
N SER A 537 21.74 7.51 -7.17
CA SER A 537 22.64 6.52 -7.79
C SER A 537 23.79 6.03 -6.92
N TRP A 538 23.98 4.70 -6.74
CA TRP A 538 25.25 4.11 -6.29
C TRP A 538 25.61 2.74 -6.85
N ASN A 539 26.91 2.66 -7.17
CA ASN A 539 27.74 1.49 -7.47
C ASN A 539 27.32 0.60 -8.65
N ASP A 540 28.36 0.06 -9.29
CA ASP A 540 28.27 -0.91 -10.38
C ASP A 540 27.97 -2.34 -9.88
N SER A 541 27.74 -2.52 -8.57
CA SER A 541 27.56 -3.82 -7.96
C SER A 541 26.13 -4.32 -8.08
N LYS A 542 26.00 -5.50 -8.69
CA LYS A 542 24.76 -6.28 -8.70
C LYS A 542 24.45 -6.73 -7.27
N ASN A 543 23.19 -6.59 -6.85
CA ASN A 543 22.67 -7.05 -5.58
C ASN A 543 21.25 -7.64 -5.76
N ILE A 544 20.58 -7.98 -4.67
CA ILE A 544 19.25 -8.64 -4.73
C ILE A 544 18.17 -7.82 -5.46
N LEU A 545 18.32 -6.48 -5.52
CA LEU A 545 17.35 -5.60 -6.20
C LEU A 545 17.28 -5.84 -7.70
N ASN A 546 18.35 -6.38 -8.31
CA ASN A 546 18.37 -6.76 -9.73
C ASN A 546 17.35 -7.86 -10.07
N THR A 547 16.91 -8.61 -9.05
CA THR A 547 15.99 -9.75 -9.21
C THR A 547 14.61 -9.51 -8.61
N LEU A 548 14.42 -8.39 -7.90
CA LEU A 548 13.21 -8.12 -7.11
C LEU A 548 11.96 -7.89 -7.96
N PHE A 549 12.14 -7.37 -9.18
CA PHE A 549 11.05 -6.95 -10.06
C PHE A 549 11.16 -7.64 -11.43
N PRO A 550 10.06 -7.73 -12.21
CA PRO A 550 8.69 -7.33 -11.83
C PRO A 550 8.07 -8.28 -10.81
N ILE A 551 7.18 -7.76 -9.98
CA ILE A 551 6.47 -8.52 -8.95
C ILE A 551 5.06 -7.93 -8.72
N THR A 552 4.07 -8.79 -8.56
CA THR A 552 2.75 -8.40 -8.01
C THR A 552 2.69 -8.86 -6.55
N PRO A 553 2.83 -7.97 -5.55
CA PRO A 553 2.83 -8.37 -4.14
C PRO A 553 1.44 -8.85 -3.71
N LEU A 554 1.32 -10.13 -3.38
CA LEU A 554 0.08 -10.77 -2.93
C LEU A 554 -0.06 -10.72 -1.42
N GLU A 555 1.02 -11.05 -0.71
CA GLU A 555 1.06 -11.04 0.75
C GLU A 555 2.27 -10.26 1.27
N LEU A 556 2.02 -9.37 2.23
CA LEU A 556 3.05 -8.67 2.99
C LEU A 556 3.19 -9.34 4.33
N HIS A 557 4.43 -9.46 4.82
CA HIS A 557 4.72 -9.99 6.15
C HIS A 557 5.91 -9.23 6.76
N ALA A 558 6.08 -9.31 8.08
CA ALA A 558 7.31 -8.81 8.70
C ALA A 558 8.49 -9.69 8.28
N GLY A 559 9.36 -9.17 7.41
CA GLY A 559 10.59 -9.82 6.96
C GLY A 559 10.46 -10.62 5.67
N PHE A 560 9.28 -10.72 5.07
CA PHE A 560 9.11 -11.34 3.76
C PHE A 560 7.89 -10.83 3.00
N ILE A 561 7.90 -10.99 1.69
CA ILE A 561 6.78 -10.67 0.79
C ILE A 561 6.60 -11.85 -0.16
N ILE A 562 5.37 -12.29 -0.34
CA ILE A 562 4.98 -13.29 -1.35
C ILE A 562 4.32 -12.54 -2.50
N GLY A 563 4.93 -12.61 -3.67
CA GLY A 563 4.35 -12.16 -4.93
C GLY A 563 3.81 -13.32 -5.75
N ASP A 564 3.20 -12.99 -6.88
CA ASP A 564 2.70 -13.95 -7.87
C ASP A 564 3.78 -14.88 -8.43
N ASN A 565 4.97 -14.33 -8.69
CA ASN A 565 6.10 -15.03 -9.31
C ASN A 565 7.37 -15.08 -8.43
N LYS A 566 7.42 -14.35 -7.32
CA LYS A 566 8.64 -14.19 -6.50
C LYS A 566 8.31 -14.11 -5.01
N ILE A 567 9.19 -14.66 -4.18
CA ILE A 567 9.18 -14.45 -2.73
C ILE A 567 10.51 -13.79 -2.36
N ILE A 568 10.47 -12.71 -1.59
CA ILE A 568 11.66 -12.10 -0.99
C ILE A 568 11.60 -12.26 0.52
N THR A 569 12.67 -12.70 1.15
CA THR A 569 12.71 -12.97 2.59
C THR A 569 14.06 -12.65 3.22
N ASN A 570 14.07 -12.10 4.43
CA ASN A 570 15.24 -12.01 5.29
C ASN A 570 15.18 -13.02 6.46
N LYS A 571 14.26 -13.99 6.38
CA LYS A 571 14.05 -15.07 7.35
C LYS A 571 14.38 -16.43 6.73
N SER A 572 15.04 -17.28 7.51
CA SER A 572 15.12 -18.70 7.21
C SER A 572 13.77 -19.37 7.48
N GLY A 573 13.44 -20.40 6.74
CA GLY A 573 12.16 -21.10 6.88
C GLY A 573 11.73 -21.78 5.58
N ARG A 574 10.47 -22.18 5.55
CA ARG A 574 9.81 -22.76 4.38
C ARG A 574 8.89 -21.73 3.75
N PHE A 575 9.07 -21.49 2.46
CA PHE A 575 8.31 -20.49 1.71
C PHE A 575 7.88 -21.07 0.36
N GLY A 576 6.68 -20.73 -0.10
CA GLY A 576 6.26 -21.11 -1.43
C GLY A 576 4.83 -20.68 -1.73
N TRP A 577 4.21 -21.38 -2.66
CA TRP A 577 2.88 -21.06 -3.18
C TRP A 577 1.95 -22.25 -3.02
N GLN A 578 0.65 -21.98 -3.07
CA GLN A 578 -0.38 -23.02 -3.16
C GLN A 578 -0.53 -23.51 -4.61
N ASP A 579 0.59 -23.87 -5.26
CA ASP A 579 0.65 -24.45 -6.60
C ASP A 579 1.76 -25.52 -6.70
N ASN A 580 1.89 -26.14 -7.87
CA ASN A 580 2.83 -27.24 -8.12
C ASN A 580 4.12 -26.79 -8.85
N ASN A 581 4.43 -25.48 -8.88
CA ASN A 581 5.63 -24.98 -9.53
C ASN A 581 6.88 -25.05 -8.63
N ILE A 582 7.98 -25.58 -9.16
CA ILE A 582 9.27 -25.53 -8.46
C ILE A 582 9.82 -24.09 -8.47
N GLY A 583 10.82 -23.82 -7.65
CA GLY A 583 11.45 -22.50 -7.60
C GLY A 583 12.97 -22.54 -7.62
N ARG A 584 13.54 -21.38 -7.93
CA ARG A 584 14.98 -21.11 -7.96
C ARG A 584 15.33 -20.11 -6.87
N VAL A 585 16.41 -20.36 -6.12
CA VAL A 585 16.78 -19.51 -4.99
C VAL A 585 18.07 -18.73 -5.27
N TRP A 586 18.01 -17.42 -5.01
CA TRP A 586 19.15 -16.53 -4.97
C TRP A 586 19.38 -16.08 -3.54
N ILE A 587 20.61 -16.17 -3.05
CA ILE A 587 21.00 -15.64 -1.75
C ILE A 587 21.92 -14.45 -1.95
N CYS A 588 21.61 -13.36 -1.26
CA CYS A 588 22.49 -12.21 -1.13
C CYS A 588 23.03 -12.17 0.30
N ASP A 589 24.35 -12.18 0.46
CA ASP A 589 24.99 -12.08 1.77
C ASP A 589 24.93 -10.65 2.34
N LYS A 590 25.42 -10.49 3.58
CA LYS A 590 25.48 -9.20 4.29
C LYS A 590 26.34 -8.13 3.58
N SER A 591 27.21 -8.53 2.67
CA SER A 591 28.11 -7.66 1.92
C SER A 591 27.50 -7.23 0.58
N GLY A 592 26.34 -7.79 0.20
CA GLY A 592 25.68 -7.53 -1.08
C GLY A 592 26.05 -8.53 -2.18
N ASN A 593 26.83 -9.58 -1.87
CA ASN A 593 27.22 -10.56 -2.88
C ASN A 593 26.06 -11.51 -3.16
N LEU A 594 25.61 -11.52 -4.42
CA LEU A 594 24.57 -12.41 -4.91
C LEU A 594 25.17 -13.71 -5.43
N PHE A 595 24.64 -14.85 -4.98
CA PHE A 595 24.99 -16.16 -5.50
C PHE A 595 23.75 -17.06 -5.63
N TYR A 596 23.84 -18.00 -6.56
CA TYR A 596 22.83 -19.02 -6.74
C TYR A 596 22.95 -20.05 -5.62
N ASP A 597 21.84 -20.33 -4.93
CA ASP A 597 21.79 -21.39 -3.92
C ASP A 597 21.07 -22.60 -4.49
N LYS A 598 21.72 -23.77 -4.42
CA LYS A 598 21.09 -25.05 -4.78
C LYS A 598 20.19 -25.51 -3.63
N SER A 599 19.20 -24.70 -3.26
CA SER A 599 18.25 -25.05 -2.21
C SER A 599 17.33 -26.18 -2.67
N ILE A 600 16.84 -26.96 -1.72
CA ILE A 600 15.93 -28.08 -1.99
C ILE A 600 14.49 -27.55 -2.02
N THR A 601 13.77 -27.85 -3.10
CA THR A 601 12.32 -27.67 -3.21
C THR A 601 11.61 -28.88 -2.60
N PHE A 602 10.62 -28.65 -1.74
CA PHE A 602 9.77 -29.66 -1.13
C PHE A 602 8.35 -29.53 -1.69
N LEU A 603 7.77 -30.63 -2.16
CA LEU A 603 6.35 -30.72 -2.40
C LEU A 603 5.71 -31.54 -1.28
N ASP A 604 4.82 -30.92 -0.50
CA ASP A 604 4.00 -31.55 0.54
C ASP A 604 2.54 -31.72 0.04
N THR A 605 1.63 -32.33 0.84
CA THR A 605 0.22 -32.65 0.45
C THR A 605 -0.52 -31.52 -0.27
N ASP A 606 -0.35 -30.28 0.22
CA ASP A 606 -1.22 -29.15 -0.12
C ASP A 606 -0.44 -27.87 -0.50
N SER A 607 0.90 -27.93 -0.56
CA SER A 607 1.75 -26.77 -0.90
C SER A 607 3.15 -27.18 -1.33
N ILE A 608 3.73 -26.42 -2.27
CA ILE A 608 5.17 -26.43 -2.50
C ILE A 608 5.82 -25.44 -1.56
N ASN A 609 6.86 -25.90 -0.87
CA ASN A 609 7.68 -25.09 0.00
C ASN A 609 9.15 -25.29 -0.35
N ILE A 610 9.91 -24.20 -0.36
CA ILE A 610 11.35 -24.21 -0.55
C ILE A 610 11.98 -23.88 0.79
N GLU A 611 12.85 -24.77 1.27
CA GLU A 611 13.56 -24.54 2.53
C GLU A 611 14.74 -23.60 2.28
N ILE A 612 14.73 -22.48 2.97
CA ILE A 612 15.74 -21.44 2.85
C ILE A 612 16.51 -21.36 4.15
N ALA A 613 17.81 -21.59 4.08
CA ALA A 613 18.75 -21.36 5.16
C ALA A 613 19.57 -20.10 4.87
N LEU A 614 19.19 -18.98 5.49
CA LEU A 614 19.90 -17.72 5.29
C LEU A 614 21.18 -17.63 6.11
N PRO A 615 22.28 -17.11 5.53
CA PRO A 615 23.41 -16.66 6.32
C PRO A 615 22.98 -15.49 7.23
N ARG A 616 23.72 -15.24 8.31
CA ARG A 616 23.44 -14.12 9.21
C ARG A 616 23.42 -12.81 8.42
N ASN A 617 22.30 -12.10 8.51
CA ASN A 617 22.02 -10.87 7.76
C ASN A 617 21.92 -11.01 6.23
N GLY A 618 21.67 -12.22 5.72
CA GLY A 618 21.34 -12.43 4.31
C GLY A 618 19.91 -12.06 3.95
N ILE A 619 19.64 -12.07 2.65
CA ILE A 619 18.31 -12.02 2.03
C ILE A 619 18.26 -13.13 0.99
N ALA A 620 17.12 -13.80 0.86
CA ALA A 620 16.84 -14.70 -0.25
C ALA A 620 15.76 -14.11 -1.16
N LEU A 621 15.87 -14.42 -2.44
CA LEU A 621 14.80 -14.31 -3.41
C LEU A 621 14.53 -15.69 -3.99
N VAL A 622 13.29 -16.13 -3.88
CA VAL A 622 12.77 -17.29 -4.58
C VAL A 622 12.07 -16.81 -5.84
N GLU A 623 12.45 -17.36 -6.97
CA GLU A 623 11.76 -17.16 -8.24
C GLU A 623 10.97 -18.42 -8.57
N LYS A 624 9.66 -18.25 -8.80
CA LYS A 624 8.79 -19.31 -9.30
C LYS A 624 9.20 -19.63 -10.74
N LEU A 625 9.42 -20.91 -11.03
CA LEU A 625 9.72 -21.38 -12.37
C LEU A 625 8.45 -21.94 -13.02
N PRO A 626 8.27 -21.80 -14.34
CA PRO A 626 7.17 -22.42 -15.07
C PRO A 626 7.42 -23.92 -15.31
N VAL A 627 7.84 -24.62 -14.25
CA VAL A 627 8.14 -26.05 -14.25
C VAL A 627 7.35 -26.65 -13.10
N SER A 628 6.37 -27.49 -13.44
CA SER A 628 5.51 -28.15 -12.46
C SER A 628 5.53 -29.67 -12.59
N LEU A 629 5.18 -30.33 -11.50
CA LEU A 629 5.27 -31.78 -11.36
C LEU A 629 3.93 -32.33 -10.90
N GLU A 630 3.43 -33.35 -11.59
CA GLU A 630 2.37 -34.20 -11.05
C GLU A 630 3.04 -35.34 -10.30
N HIS A 631 2.79 -35.41 -8.99
CA HIS A 631 3.42 -36.37 -8.09
C HIS A 631 2.47 -37.50 -7.72
N ASN A 632 3.01 -38.71 -7.53
CA ASN A 632 2.23 -39.89 -7.15
C ASN A 632 2.25 -40.14 -5.64
N CYS A 633 3.27 -39.61 -4.95
CA CYS A 633 3.42 -39.67 -3.52
C CYS A 633 3.97 -38.34 -2.99
N ILE A 634 3.94 -38.19 -1.68
CA ILE A 634 4.44 -37.03 -0.94
C ILE A 634 5.18 -37.53 0.32
N PRO A 635 6.21 -36.81 0.80
CA PRO A 635 6.78 -35.60 0.20
C PRO A 635 7.59 -35.93 -1.06
N VAL A 636 7.77 -34.93 -1.93
CA VAL A 636 8.75 -34.97 -3.03
C VAL A 636 9.83 -33.93 -2.76
N ARG A 637 11.11 -34.30 -2.89
CA ARG A 637 12.24 -33.36 -2.73
C ARG A 637 13.03 -33.24 -4.00
N ILE A 638 13.37 -32.01 -4.35
CA ILE A 638 14.00 -31.70 -5.63
C ILE A 638 15.17 -30.75 -5.41
N LEU A 639 16.28 -31.08 -6.07
CA LEU A 639 17.44 -30.20 -6.15
C LEU A 639 17.57 -29.66 -7.57
N LEU A 640 17.28 -28.38 -7.78
CA LEU A 640 17.50 -27.71 -9.07
C LEU A 640 18.99 -27.43 -9.27
N GLU A 641 19.59 -28.03 -10.30
CA GLU A 641 20.98 -27.80 -10.67
C GLU A 641 21.14 -26.65 -11.66
N GLU A 642 20.29 -26.61 -12.70
CA GLU A 642 20.39 -25.67 -13.81
C GLU A 642 18.99 -25.27 -14.31
N TYR A 643 18.83 -23.98 -14.64
CA TYR A 643 17.67 -23.47 -15.36
C TYR A 643 18.13 -22.31 -16.26
N SER A 644 18.30 -22.62 -17.53
CA SER A 644 18.80 -21.72 -18.56
C SER A 644 17.87 -21.69 -19.78
N ASN A 645 18.30 -21.03 -20.85
CA ASN A 645 17.55 -21.01 -22.10
C ASN A 645 17.62 -22.34 -22.85
N ASP A 646 18.63 -23.16 -22.55
CA ASP A 646 19.00 -24.34 -23.33
C ASP A 646 18.86 -25.64 -22.55
N GLU A 647 18.88 -25.56 -21.21
CA GLU A 647 18.85 -26.72 -20.32
C GLU A 647 18.07 -26.45 -19.03
N ILE A 648 17.32 -27.47 -18.60
CA ILE A 648 16.79 -27.61 -17.24
C ILE A 648 17.33 -28.90 -16.64
N THR A 649 17.96 -28.82 -15.47
CA THR A 649 18.49 -30.00 -14.78
C THR A 649 18.11 -30.00 -13.31
N PHE A 650 17.54 -31.11 -12.82
CA PHE A 650 17.23 -31.30 -11.41
C PHE A 650 17.31 -32.77 -10.98
N ASN A 651 17.52 -33.00 -9.68
CA ASN A 651 17.54 -34.33 -9.07
C ASN A 651 16.29 -34.53 -8.21
N LEU A 652 15.67 -35.70 -8.30
CA LEU A 652 14.60 -36.14 -7.39
C LEU A 652 15.25 -36.81 -6.17
N LEU A 653 15.36 -36.08 -5.06
CA LEU A 653 16.01 -36.54 -3.84
C LEU A 653 15.14 -37.44 -2.96
N GLU A 654 13.82 -37.32 -3.07
CA GLU A 654 12.82 -38.12 -2.34
C GLU A 654 11.52 -38.13 -3.15
N GLY A 655 10.77 -39.23 -3.12
CA GLY A 655 9.43 -39.32 -3.71
C GLY A 655 9.39 -39.77 -5.17
N SER A 656 8.25 -39.53 -5.85
CA SER A 656 8.04 -39.92 -7.25
C SER A 656 7.11 -38.96 -7.99
N ALA A 657 7.38 -38.77 -9.28
CA ALA A 657 6.56 -37.97 -10.19
C ALA A 657 6.11 -38.80 -11.39
N SER A 658 4.89 -38.56 -11.88
CA SER A 658 4.36 -39.18 -13.11
C SER A 658 4.50 -38.27 -14.33
N LYS A 659 4.67 -36.96 -14.10
CA LYS A 659 4.67 -35.98 -15.18
C LYS A 659 5.46 -34.74 -14.83
N ILE A 660 6.16 -34.21 -15.83
CA ILE A 660 6.79 -32.88 -15.81
C ILE A 660 6.08 -32.02 -16.86
N ILE A 661 5.68 -30.82 -16.47
CA ILE A 661 5.07 -29.81 -17.34
C ILE A 661 5.96 -28.57 -17.31
N ILE A 662 6.34 -28.08 -18.49
CA ILE A 662 7.16 -26.88 -18.66
C ILE A 662 6.38 -25.90 -19.54
N GLU A 663 6.28 -24.65 -19.13
CA GLU A 663 5.70 -23.56 -19.94
C GLU A 663 6.81 -22.62 -20.45
N ASP A 664 6.58 -22.01 -21.62
CA ASP A 664 7.54 -21.11 -22.27
C ASP A 664 7.84 -19.90 -21.38
N GLU A 665 9.12 -19.71 -21.07
CA GLU A 665 9.60 -18.49 -20.42
C GLU A 665 11.09 -18.30 -20.71
N ARG A 666 11.97 -18.61 -19.74
CA ARG A 666 13.42 -18.53 -19.95
C ARG A 666 13.90 -19.70 -20.79
N PHE A 667 13.47 -20.92 -20.45
CA PHE A 667 13.63 -22.07 -21.30
C PHE A 667 12.67 -21.95 -22.49
N ARG A 668 13.20 -21.61 -23.67
CA ARG A 668 12.36 -21.24 -24.82
C ARG A 668 11.73 -22.45 -25.48
N ILE A 669 10.41 -22.53 -25.43
CA ILE A 669 9.58 -23.56 -26.04
C ILE A 669 9.06 -23.05 -27.38
N GLU A 670 9.51 -23.69 -28.46
CA GLU A 670 9.11 -23.37 -29.82
C GLU A 670 8.10 -24.41 -30.30
N ASN A 671 6.89 -23.97 -30.67
CA ASN A 671 5.81 -24.85 -31.10
C ASN A 671 6.27 -25.81 -32.22
N GLY A 672 6.01 -27.10 -32.05
CA GLY A 672 6.40 -28.15 -33.01
C GLY A 672 7.87 -28.54 -32.99
N LYS A 673 8.72 -27.93 -32.16
CA LYS A 673 10.09 -28.44 -31.92
C LYS A 673 10.10 -29.62 -30.96
N GLU A 674 11.09 -30.47 -31.18
CA GLU A 674 11.36 -31.66 -30.36
C GLU A 674 12.36 -31.33 -29.25
N TYR A 675 12.06 -31.86 -28.07
CA TYR A 675 12.86 -31.71 -26.85
C TYR A 675 13.14 -33.09 -26.29
N SER A 676 14.36 -33.31 -25.78
CA SER A 676 14.76 -34.55 -25.13
C SER A 676 14.75 -34.40 -23.62
N ILE A 677 14.31 -35.46 -22.95
CA ILE A 677 14.52 -35.68 -21.52
C ILE A 677 15.45 -36.87 -21.35
N LEU A 678 16.52 -36.66 -20.59
CA LEU A 678 17.46 -37.69 -20.15
C LEU A 678 17.23 -37.92 -18.66
N ILE A 679 17.08 -39.18 -18.28
CA ILE A 679 16.82 -39.62 -16.92
C ILE A 679 17.94 -40.58 -16.54
N ASP A 680 18.81 -40.16 -15.64
CA ASP A 680 19.88 -40.97 -15.08
C ASP A 680 19.46 -41.45 -13.69
N SER A 681 19.06 -42.73 -13.60
CA SER A 681 18.61 -43.37 -12.36
C SER A 681 19.76 -44.00 -11.56
N GLY A 682 21.02 -43.71 -11.92
CA GLY A 682 22.23 -44.33 -11.34
C GLY A 682 22.49 -45.78 -11.78
N ASN A 683 21.44 -46.53 -12.13
CA ASN A 683 21.50 -47.90 -12.66
C ASN A 683 21.36 -47.98 -14.19
N GLY A 684 21.15 -46.84 -14.85
CA GLY A 684 20.98 -46.74 -16.30
C GLY A 684 20.44 -45.37 -16.72
N ILE A 685 20.65 -45.02 -18.00
CA ILE A 685 20.16 -43.77 -18.60
C ILE A 685 18.99 -44.10 -19.53
N THR A 686 17.86 -43.45 -19.32
CA THR A 686 16.71 -43.48 -20.22
C THR A 686 16.58 -42.15 -20.94
N MET A 687 16.36 -42.18 -22.25
CA MET A 687 16.08 -40.98 -23.05
C MET A 687 14.69 -41.07 -23.65
N GLN A 688 13.93 -39.98 -23.57
CA GLN A 688 12.66 -39.83 -24.27
C GLN A 688 12.64 -38.48 -24.98
N SER A 689 11.80 -38.36 -25.99
CA SER A 689 11.53 -37.08 -26.64
C SER A 689 10.05 -36.74 -26.58
N SER A 690 9.76 -35.43 -26.59
CA SER A 690 8.42 -34.90 -26.64
C SER A 690 8.40 -33.67 -27.54
N HIS A 691 7.24 -33.40 -28.15
CA HIS A 691 7.04 -32.23 -28.98
C HIS A 691 6.33 -31.15 -28.18
N ALA A 692 6.74 -29.90 -28.37
CA ALA A 692 6.04 -28.77 -27.82
C ALA A 692 4.62 -28.64 -28.41
N HIS A 693 3.63 -28.48 -27.55
CA HIS A 693 2.25 -28.18 -27.92
C HIS A 693 1.95 -26.72 -27.57
N GLY A 694 2.01 -25.82 -28.56
CA GLY A 694 1.95 -24.39 -28.31
C GLY A 694 3.17 -23.93 -27.52
N SER A 695 2.94 -23.32 -26.35
CA SER A 695 3.97 -22.84 -25.41
C SER A 695 4.21 -23.81 -24.24
N THR A 696 3.82 -25.07 -24.36
CA THR A 696 3.91 -26.06 -23.28
C THR A 696 4.60 -27.33 -23.75
N LEU A 697 5.47 -27.88 -22.90
CA LEU A 697 6.15 -29.15 -23.09
C LEU A 697 5.79 -30.09 -21.95
N ILE A 698 5.46 -31.34 -22.28
CA ILE A 698 5.02 -32.35 -21.31
C ILE A 698 5.84 -33.62 -21.49
N PHE A 699 6.38 -34.15 -20.39
CA PHE A 699 7.00 -35.47 -20.32
C PHE A 699 6.23 -36.34 -19.34
N ASN A 700 5.78 -37.51 -19.81
CA ASN A 700 5.11 -38.51 -18.97
C ASN A 700 6.10 -39.66 -18.73
N HIS A 701 6.51 -39.83 -17.49
CA HIS A 701 7.43 -40.89 -17.07
C HIS A 701 7.25 -41.16 -15.59
N ASN A 702 7.57 -42.38 -15.13
CA ASN A 702 7.59 -42.69 -13.70
C ASN A 702 8.94 -42.33 -13.10
N PHE A 703 9.13 -41.06 -12.77
CA PHE A 703 10.34 -40.55 -12.12
C PHE A 703 10.37 -41.00 -10.66
N THR A 704 11.51 -41.49 -10.19
CA THR A 704 11.69 -42.07 -8.87
C THR A 704 12.87 -41.45 -8.13
N GLU A 705 12.89 -41.63 -6.82
CA GLU A 705 13.97 -41.17 -5.95
C GLU A 705 15.35 -41.60 -6.48
N GLY A 706 16.27 -40.65 -6.55
CA GLY A 706 17.61 -40.81 -7.10
C GLY A 706 17.75 -40.39 -8.57
N ASP A 707 16.65 -40.17 -9.31
CA ASP A 707 16.72 -39.77 -10.71
C ASP A 707 17.31 -38.36 -10.87
N ARG A 708 18.32 -38.25 -11.74
CA ARG A 708 18.81 -36.98 -12.28
C ARG A 708 18.19 -36.75 -13.66
N ILE A 709 17.45 -35.66 -13.79
CA ILE A 709 16.64 -35.34 -14.97
C ILE A 709 17.25 -34.14 -15.68
N ILE A 710 17.51 -34.28 -16.98
CA ILE A 710 18.09 -33.24 -17.85
C ILE A 710 17.16 -33.05 -19.05
N ILE A 711 16.73 -31.82 -19.30
CA ILE A 711 15.82 -31.47 -20.39
C ILE A 711 16.50 -30.44 -21.29
N GLN A 712 16.58 -30.75 -22.58
CA GLN A 712 17.31 -29.97 -23.59
C GLN A 712 16.59 -29.98 -24.94
N LYS A 713 16.94 -29.03 -25.83
CA LYS A 713 16.48 -29.05 -27.24
C LYS A 713 17.22 -30.14 -28.00
N VAL A 714 16.52 -30.92 -28.83
CA VAL A 714 17.17 -31.95 -29.66
C VAL A 714 18.04 -31.28 -30.73
N GLY A 715 19.32 -31.66 -30.78
CA GLY A 715 20.28 -31.21 -31.81
C GLY A 715 21.22 -30.06 -31.41
N LEU A 716 21.30 -29.72 -30.12
CA LEU A 716 22.35 -28.85 -29.55
C LEU A 716 23.55 -29.65 -29.04
#